data_AF-A0A9D6NFB4-F1
#
_entry.id   AF-A0A9D6NFB4-F1
#
_cell.length_a   1.000
_cell.length_b   1.000
_cell.length_c   1.000
_cell.angle_alpha   90.00
_cell.angle_beta   90.00
_cell.angle_gamma   90.00
#
_symmetry.space_group_name_H-M   'P 1'
#
loop_
_entity.id
_entity.type
_entity.pdbx_description
1 polymer ?
#
loop_
_entity_poly.entity_id
_entity_poly.type
_entity_poly.pdbx_seq_one_letter_code
_entity_poly.pdbx_strand_id
1 'polypeptide(L)'
;MARLRVSILLLTVLLLGGCRSSNDDLTSQGGGGGGGGGGPTSTLAFQFTPAARAVPEDEVNTVVVETFVTDTPLEPIDPNDPNIPVIENFQGQFPYNRNLEVEVPSDSTGVRLMLGDLRGNVLTPVLTGAFTVNLEPGERVVIVDPPLEENALPVDVVQPLRFHLVGDDHPLDPNEVLGLEVGQTETFRIRGGMFDLTDRVDLEAVGGIGQDPNDPTTIEGIEPGDGTFTARYFSPVPVLAVGPDAGIGPQVNILAGMSGLLDSFFAFNPEFQGGVRVAVGDVDRDTVPDVVTAAGAGGGPHVKVFSGADGSEIRSFFAYAPGFAGGVFVAAGDVNGDGAADIVTGAGAGGAPHVKVFSGINGAELSSFFPYDPTFAGGVRVAAGDVDGDGRADIITGAGPGGTPHVKVFSGATGGEILSFLAFDAAFAGGVFVAAGDVNGAGPEEVLVAVGSLAGPQVKVFNDQAQETSSFFAFDRSFQGGVRVAAGDVNGDGVDDVVAAPGPGISPRIHVFDGEGDLIQNFFAFDPVQQPGLFADVIEQDQPPPAISTVLSFFVQGLPVAGRLFVANGVGDRVTSYGSLAGLAADPNEPALTSLEGDLTTLDGPLFLDGDTLDQDDDFFVSSSIRQSILYFADGATQAGNTPPDASLGGRNTRLASPCGIAFDPGRGLVYVANHNNNSITVYRFTGPGDFGDVPPLRTITGFPAGPFGLALDPGNDRLYVSLIALNDIAVINNASGANATVSPPRFSAAGLQAPAGLYIDPLRQRLYVASQLNGVFIFDNPAGLAGIVNPTAHLTGDLTGFQRLMDVDIDLARDRLLVSDVERQSVAIFQNASAMAGILNVPPFRRLEGAATGLDGPAGLLVDPGIP
;
A
#
# COMPACT_ATOMS: atom_id res chain seq x y z
N MET A 1 29.48 28.87 -50.57
CA MET A 1 28.23 28.50 -51.30
C MET A 1 28.64 27.99 -52.67
N ALA A 2 28.20 26.87 -53.24
CA ALA A 2 27.37 25.75 -52.82
C ALA A 2 27.52 24.63 -53.88
N ARG A 3 27.34 23.36 -53.48
CA ARG A 3 27.18 22.12 -54.31
C ARG A 3 28.48 21.60 -54.99
N LEU A 4 28.79 20.31 -55.16
CA LEU A 4 27.97 19.09 -55.40
C LEU A 4 28.87 17.80 -55.39
N ARG A 5 28.31 16.63 -54.94
CA ARG A 5 28.53 15.18 -55.32
C ARG A 5 29.94 14.54 -55.35
N VAL A 6 30.19 13.27 -54.95
CA VAL A 6 29.88 11.92 -55.55
C VAL A 6 30.41 10.84 -54.54
N SER A 7 29.68 9.84 -54.00
CA SER A 7 29.24 8.47 -54.42
C SER A 7 30.20 7.26 -54.19
N ILE A 8 29.59 6.08 -53.86
CA ILE A 8 29.96 4.63 -54.08
C ILE A 8 30.72 3.90 -52.92
N LEU A 9 30.50 2.64 -52.45
CA LEU A 9 29.54 1.51 -52.66
C LEU A 9 30.00 0.26 -51.81
N LEU A 10 29.07 -0.62 -51.34
CA LEU A 10 29.10 -2.10 -51.03
C LEU A 10 30.29 -2.74 -50.23
N LEU A 11 30.21 -3.82 -49.43
CA LEU A 11 29.45 -5.10 -49.44
C LEU A 11 29.69 -5.86 -48.10
N THR A 12 28.72 -6.68 -47.70
CA THR A 12 28.69 -7.68 -46.61
C THR A 12 29.58 -8.92 -46.88
N VAL A 13 30.05 -9.65 -45.84
CA VAL A 13 29.87 -11.12 -45.59
C VAL A 13 30.91 -11.71 -44.60
N LEU A 14 30.32 -12.36 -43.57
CA LEU A 14 30.66 -13.44 -42.63
C LEU A 14 32.01 -14.22 -42.63
N LEU A 15 32.43 -14.47 -41.37
CA LEU A 15 32.71 -15.77 -40.70
C LEU A 15 34.12 -16.43 -40.67
N LEU A 16 34.35 -17.01 -39.47
CA LEU A 16 35.33 -18.03 -39.01
C LEU A 16 36.74 -17.48 -38.74
N GLY A 17 37.39 -17.72 -37.61
CA GLY A 17 37.20 -18.66 -36.51
C GLY A 17 38.59 -19.13 -36.04
N GLY A 18 38.81 -19.25 -34.73
CA GLY A 18 39.81 -20.18 -34.18
C GLY A 18 41.06 -19.62 -33.49
N CYS A 19 41.18 -20.03 -32.22
CA CYS A 19 42.38 -20.56 -31.54
C CYS A 19 43.45 -19.65 -30.91
N ARG A 20 43.42 -19.66 -29.57
CA ARG A 20 44.45 -20.09 -28.59
C ARG A 20 45.80 -19.35 -28.44
N SER A 21 46.09 -19.11 -27.15
CA SER A 21 47.39 -19.22 -26.42
C SER A 21 48.48 -18.18 -26.79
N SER A 22 49.36 -17.70 -25.91
CA SER A 22 49.70 -17.92 -24.50
C SER A 22 50.94 -17.04 -24.23
N ASN A 23 51.17 -16.70 -22.96
CA ASN A 23 52.47 -16.53 -22.28
C ASN A 23 53.34 -15.32 -22.71
N ASP A 24 53.55 -14.41 -21.77
CA ASP A 24 54.71 -14.33 -20.85
C ASP A 24 55.95 -13.81 -21.57
N ASP A 25 56.50 -12.70 -21.05
CA ASP A 25 57.90 -12.79 -20.66
C ASP A 25 58.26 -11.78 -19.56
N LEU A 26 58.87 -12.37 -18.53
CA LEU A 26 59.53 -11.78 -17.39
C LEU A 26 60.85 -11.12 -17.80
N THR A 27 61.27 -10.09 -17.06
CA THR A 27 62.66 -9.77 -16.62
C THR A 27 62.60 -8.39 -15.95
N SER A 28 63.26 -8.06 -14.84
CA SER A 28 64.36 -8.67 -14.09
C SER A 28 64.49 -8.04 -12.70
N GLN A 29 64.87 -8.89 -11.72
CA GLN A 29 65.74 -8.70 -10.54
C GLN A 29 66.22 -7.27 -10.15
N GLY A 30 66.35 -6.88 -8.88
CA GLY A 30 66.19 -7.59 -7.62
C GLY A 30 66.80 -6.83 -6.43
N GLY A 31 66.48 -7.28 -5.21
CA GLY A 31 67.36 -7.27 -4.03
C GLY A 31 67.42 -6.03 -3.15
N GLY A 32 66.94 -6.15 -1.90
CA GLY A 32 67.39 -5.31 -0.77
C GLY A 32 66.35 -5.16 0.34
N GLY A 33 66.45 -5.98 1.39
CA GLY A 33 65.58 -5.90 2.57
C GLY A 33 66.02 -4.84 3.59
N GLY A 34 65.14 -4.60 4.57
CA GLY A 34 65.43 -3.86 5.80
C GLY A 34 64.29 -2.92 6.19
N GLY A 35 63.44 -3.36 7.11
CA GLY A 35 62.21 -2.67 7.50
C GLY A 35 62.36 -1.45 8.40
N GLY A 36 61.24 -0.78 8.62
CA GLY A 36 61.06 0.23 9.65
C GLY A 36 59.98 1.25 9.31
N GLY A 37 58.73 0.96 9.73
CA GLY A 37 57.70 1.94 10.09
C GLY A 37 57.27 2.97 9.03
N GLY A 38 56.34 2.59 8.16
CA GLY A 38 55.40 3.53 7.57
C GLY A 38 54.01 3.20 8.12
N GLY A 39 53.39 4.14 8.84
CA GLY A 39 51.95 4.06 9.11
C GLY A 39 51.16 4.11 7.80
N PRO A 40 49.90 3.64 7.77
CA PRO A 40 49.13 3.65 6.54
C PRO A 40 48.90 5.10 6.09
N THR A 41 49.44 5.47 4.93
CA THR A 41 49.06 6.68 4.22
C THR A 41 47.87 6.34 3.32
N SER A 42 46.76 7.05 3.48
CA SER A 42 45.52 6.83 2.74
C SER A 42 45.44 7.78 1.54
N THR A 43 45.10 7.26 0.37
CA THR A 43 44.87 8.06 -0.84
C THR A 43 43.36 8.27 -1.03
N LEU A 44 42.91 9.53 -1.13
CA LEU A 44 41.51 9.85 -1.49
C LEU A 44 41.39 10.13 -2.99
N ALA A 45 40.32 9.62 -3.61
CA ALA A 45 39.99 9.87 -5.02
C ALA A 45 38.62 10.55 -5.15
N PHE A 46 38.55 11.63 -5.93
CA PHE A 46 37.31 12.39 -6.16
C PHE A 46 36.80 12.23 -7.61
N GLN A 47 35.49 12.06 -7.78
CA GLN A 47 34.82 11.95 -9.10
C GLN A 47 33.71 13.02 -9.22
N PHE A 48 33.75 13.84 -10.27
CA PHE A 48 32.81 14.95 -10.46
C PHE A 48 31.68 14.57 -11.44
N THR A 49 30.42 14.84 -11.09
CA THR A 49 29.25 14.75 -11.99
C THR A 49 28.49 16.09 -12.03
N PRO A 50 27.96 16.54 -13.18
CA PRO A 50 27.27 17.84 -13.25
C PRO A 50 25.86 17.75 -12.67
N ALA A 51 25.53 18.60 -11.70
CA ALA A 51 24.15 18.91 -11.32
C ALA A 51 23.54 19.92 -12.31
N ALA A 52 22.26 19.73 -12.63
CA ALA A 52 21.56 20.47 -13.68
C ALA A 52 21.28 21.94 -13.29
N ARG A 53 22.17 22.86 -13.68
CA ARG A 53 21.82 24.25 -14.07
C ARG A 53 22.95 24.82 -14.94
N ALA A 54 22.62 25.35 -16.10
CA ALA A 54 23.59 25.84 -17.08
C ALA A 54 24.46 27.01 -16.53
N VAL A 55 25.70 26.73 -16.19
CA VAL A 55 26.78 27.73 -16.03
C VAL A 55 27.63 27.67 -17.31
N PRO A 56 27.93 28.80 -17.99
CA PRO A 56 28.73 28.82 -19.22
C PRO A 56 30.13 28.25 -19.02
N GLU A 57 30.68 27.59 -20.05
CA GLU A 57 31.92 26.75 -20.05
C GLU A 57 33.25 27.43 -19.62
N ASP A 58 33.25 28.65 -19.08
CA ASP A 58 34.47 29.43 -18.82
C ASP A 58 34.78 29.76 -17.33
N GLU A 59 34.00 29.28 -16.34
CA GLU A 59 34.11 29.79 -14.94
C GLU A 59 34.50 28.80 -13.81
N VAL A 60 34.97 27.58 -14.07
CA VAL A 60 35.51 26.71 -12.99
C VAL A 60 36.85 26.11 -13.40
N ASN A 61 37.96 26.48 -12.75
CA ASN A 61 39.29 26.00 -13.14
C ASN A 61 40.30 25.81 -11.98
N THR A 62 39.92 25.86 -10.70
CA THR A 62 40.88 25.61 -9.60
C THR A 62 40.22 24.93 -8.40
N VAL A 63 40.86 23.88 -7.88
CA VAL A 63 40.48 23.14 -6.66
C VAL A 63 41.53 23.42 -5.59
N VAL A 64 41.09 23.82 -4.39
CA VAL A 64 41.94 24.04 -3.22
C VAL A 64 41.61 22.99 -2.16
N VAL A 65 42.65 22.37 -1.59
CA VAL A 65 42.54 21.31 -0.59
C VAL A 65 43.29 21.73 0.66
N GLU A 66 42.64 21.67 1.83
CA GLU A 66 43.29 21.92 3.12
C GLU A 66 43.13 20.73 4.08
N THR A 67 44.21 20.45 4.82
CA THR A 67 44.27 19.46 5.89
C THR A 67 44.55 20.19 7.21
N PHE A 68 43.91 19.77 8.30
CA PHE A 68 44.14 20.38 9.62
C PHE A 68 44.26 19.34 10.74
N VAL A 69 44.96 19.75 11.79
CA VAL A 69 45.28 18.94 12.98
C VAL A 69 44.90 19.77 14.21
N THR A 70 43.71 19.56 14.79
CA THR A 70 43.36 20.21 16.07
C THR A 70 42.44 19.35 16.95
N ASP A 71 42.77 19.27 18.25
CA ASP A 71 42.03 18.54 19.31
C ASP A 71 40.96 19.39 20.04
N THR A 72 40.42 20.44 19.42
CA THR A 72 39.40 21.30 20.05
C THR A 72 38.24 21.62 19.10
N PRO A 73 36.98 21.72 19.60
CA PRO A 73 35.82 22.03 18.75
C PRO A 73 36.02 23.38 18.05
N LEU A 74 35.88 23.41 16.73
CA LEU A 74 36.10 24.60 15.92
C LEU A 74 34.93 25.59 16.11
N GLU A 75 35.23 26.84 16.47
CA GLU A 75 34.31 27.96 16.22
C GLU A 75 34.15 28.19 14.71
N PRO A 76 33.03 28.75 14.23
CA PRO A 76 32.85 29.06 12.81
C PRO A 76 33.92 30.05 12.32
N ILE A 77 34.77 29.61 11.38
CA ILE A 77 35.78 30.47 10.76
C ILE A 77 35.13 31.31 9.64
N ASP A 78 35.36 32.63 9.66
CA ASP A 78 34.92 33.57 8.61
C ASP A 78 35.55 33.19 7.26
N PRO A 79 34.77 32.85 6.23
CA PRO A 79 35.28 32.43 4.92
C PRO A 79 36.04 33.54 4.17
N ASN A 80 36.10 34.76 4.70
CA ASN A 80 36.86 35.88 4.14
C ASN A 80 38.18 36.18 4.89
N ASP A 81 38.63 35.35 5.84
CA ASP A 81 39.91 35.56 6.53
C ASP A 81 41.09 35.40 5.55
N PRO A 82 41.89 36.45 5.30
CA PRO A 82 42.99 36.41 4.35
C PRO A 82 44.24 35.65 4.86
N ASN A 83 44.24 35.13 6.10
CA ASN A 83 45.39 34.45 6.70
C ASN A 83 45.30 32.92 6.70
N ILE A 84 44.35 32.35 5.95
CA ILE A 84 44.23 30.89 5.83
C ILE A 84 45.48 30.33 5.11
N PRO A 85 46.21 29.37 5.70
CA PRO A 85 47.45 28.85 5.13
C PRO A 85 47.17 27.84 4.00
N VAL A 86 47.35 28.28 2.76
CA VAL A 86 47.22 27.42 1.56
C VAL A 86 48.43 26.47 1.44
N ILE A 87 48.20 25.17 1.62
CA ILE A 87 49.22 24.13 1.48
C ILE A 87 49.03 23.47 0.11
N GLU A 88 49.83 23.94 -0.85
CA GLU A 88 50.00 23.46 -2.24
C GLU A 88 49.04 23.99 -3.32
N ASN A 89 49.65 24.66 -4.31
CA ASN A 89 48.99 25.12 -5.54
C ASN A 89 49.22 24.10 -6.66
N PHE A 90 48.19 23.35 -7.04
CA PHE A 90 48.20 22.56 -8.28
C PHE A 90 47.54 23.37 -9.40
N GLN A 91 48.29 23.76 -10.42
CA GLN A 91 47.79 24.52 -11.57
C GLN A 91 47.81 23.63 -12.83
N GLY A 92 46.64 23.17 -13.26
CA GLY A 92 46.47 22.41 -14.50
C GLY A 92 45.03 22.42 -15.02
N GLN A 93 44.86 22.56 -16.33
CA GLN A 93 43.55 22.41 -17.00
C GLN A 93 43.19 20.91 -17.06
N PHE A 94 42.04 20.53 -16.50
CA PHE A 94 41.56 19.15 -16.54
C PHE A 94 40.54 18.96 -17.67
N PRO A 95 40.79 18.07 -18.66
CA PRO A 95 39.74 17.57 -19.54
C PRO A 95 38.87 16.54 -18.79
N TYR A 96 37.55 16.60 -19.02
CA TYR A 96 36.51 15.80 -18.37
C TYR A 96 36.83 14.29 -18.24
N ASN A 97 36.47 13.69 -17.08
CA ASN A 97 36.62 12.28 -16.68
C ASN A 97 38.04 11.79 -16.29
N ARG A 98 38.70 12.45 -15.32
CA ARG A 98 39.79 11.82 -14.54
C ARG A 98 39.68 12.15 -13.05
N ASN A 99 40.14 11.21 -12.22
CA ASN A 99 40.19 11.33 -10.76
C ASN A 99 41.33 12.26 -10.34
N LEU A 100 41.10 13.06 -9.30
CA LEU A 100 42.16 13.77 -8.57
C LEU A 100 42.54 12.93 -7.35
N GLU A 101 43.83 12.60 -7.23
CA GLU A 101 44.39 11.87 -6.09
C GLU A 101 45.17 12.85 -5.20
N VAL A 102 44.88 12.85 -3.90
CA VAL A 102 45.56 13.69 -2.90
C VAL A 102 46.10 12.82 -1.78
N GLU A 103 47.38 13.00 -1.43
CA GLU A 103 48.00 12.35 -0.26
C GLU A 103 47.65 13.13 1.02
N VAL A 104 47.04 12.44 1.99
CA VAL A 104 46.69 13.03 3.29
C VAL A 104 47.66 12.51 4.37
N PRO A 105 48.34 13.39 5.14
CA PRO A 105 49.20 12.99 6.24
C PRO A 105 48.42 12.25 7.34
N SER A 106 49.02 11.20 7.92
CA SER A 106 48.37 10.29 8.89
C SER A 106 48.06 10.91 10.26
N ASP A 107 48.44 12.17 10.50
CA ASP A 107 48.15 12.95 11.70
C ASP A 107 47.02 13.98 11.53
N SER A 108 46.35 13.99 10.37
CA SER A 108 45.23 14.91 10.07
C SER A 108 43.94 14.48 10.76
N THR A 109 43.25 15.40 11.45
CA THR A 109 41.94 15.13 12.11
C THR A 109 40.74 15.54 11.25
N GLY A 110 40.97 16.14 10.07
CA GLY A 110 39.94 16.46 9.09
C GLY A 110 40.49 17.02 7.77
N VAL A 111 39.68 16.97 6.71
CA VAL A 111 40.00 17.47 5.36
C VAL A 111 38.86 18.37 4.87
N ARG A 112 39.19 19.49 4.21
CA ARG A 112 38.19 20.40 3.62
C ARG A 112 38.53 20.73 2.16
N LEU A 113 37.50 20.71 1.32
CA LEU A 113 37.58 20.99 -0.12
C LEU A 113 36.86 22.29 -0.46
N MET A 114 37.51 23.13 -1.27
CA MET A 114 36.93 24.40 -1.71
C MET A 114 37.12 24.59 -3.22
N LEU A 115 36.08 25.10 -3.89
CA LEU A 115 36.12 25.50 -5.29
C LEU A 115 36.31 27.02 -5.39
N GLY A 116 37.30 27.45 -6.17
CA GLY A 116 37.65 28.86 -6.33
C GLY A 116 37.80 29.31 -7.78
N ASP A 117 37.77 30.63 -7.98
CA ASP A 117 38.07 31.25 -9.27
C ASP A 117 39.59 31.36 -9.54
N LEU A 118 39.96 31.75 -10.76
CA LEU A 118 41.37 31.94 -11.18
C LEU A 118 42.12 33.06 -10.41
N ARG A 119 41.45 33.78 -9.51
CA ARG A 119 42.02 34.83 -8.65
C ARG A 119 42.12 34.39 -7.20
N GLY A 120 41.73 33.15 -6.88
CA GLY A 120 41.79 32.58 -5.52
C GLY A 120 40.59 32.91 -4.64
N ASN A 121 39.48 33.42 -5.20
CA ASN A 121 38.28 33.69 -4.43
C ASN A 121 37.43 32.40 -4.31
N VAL A 122 37.03 32.04 -3.08
CA VAL A 122 36.15 30.90 -2.80
C VAL A 122 34.72 31.27 -3.18
N LEU A 123 34.10 30.51 -4.09
CA LEU A 123 32.78 30.87 -4.65
C LEU A 123 31.60 30.21 -3.91
N THR A 124 31.78 29.03 -3.33
CA THR A 124 30.75 28.30 -2.57
C THR A 124 31.39 27.23 -1.66
N PRO A 125 30.95 27.07 -0.41
CA PRO A 125 31.18 25.82 0.32
C PRO A 125 30.30 24.74 -0.32
N VAL A 126 30.91 23.75 -0.96
CA VAL A 126 30.18 22.65 -1.59
C VAL A 126 30.49 21.36 -0.83
N LEU A 127 29.45 20.81 -0.20
CA LEU A 127 29.40 19.40 0.16
C LEU A 127 28.54 18.71 -0.91
N THR A 128 29.19 18.21 -1.96
CA THR A 128 28.61 17.25 -2.89
C THR A 128 29.64 16.17 -3.17
N GLY A 129 29.31 14.93 -2.80
CA GLY A 129 30.09 13.73 -3.11
C GLY A 129 30.19 12.79 -1.91
N ALA A 130 30.11 11.48 -2.18
CA ALA A 130 30.32 10.43 -1.19
C ALA A 130 31.73 10.53 -0.55
N PHE A 131 31.82 10.30 0.75
CA PHE A 131 33.09 10.22 1.47
C PHE A 131 33.30 8.79 1.96
N THR A 132 34.51 8.27 1.76
CA THR A 132 34.99 7.10 2.49
C THR A 132 35.94 7.62 3.56
N VAL A 133 35.59 7.43 4.83
CA VAL A 133 36.48 7.70 5.96
C VAL A 133 36.93 6.35 6.51
N ASN A 134 38.20 5.99 6.27
CA ASN A 134 38.80 4.84 6.92
C ASN A 134 39.23 5.26 8.33
N LEU A 135 38.40 4.96 9.33
CA LEU A 135 38.74 5.18 10.74
C LEU A 135 39.45 3.94 11.30
N GLU A 136 40.46 4.14 12.14
CA GLU A 136 40.97 3.06 12.97
C GLU A 136 40.03 2.79 14.17
N PRO A 137 40.04 1.58 14.76
CA PRO A 137 39.15 1.22 15.87
C PRO A 137 39.27 2.18 17.06
N GLY A 138 38.24 2.99 17.29
CA GLY A 138 38.12 3.89 18.45
C GLY A 138 37.94 5.38 18.13
N GLU A 139 38.02 5.80 16.87
CA GLU A 139 37.73 7.18 16.46
C GLU A 139 36.22 7.38 16.20
N ARG A 140 35.69 8.56 16.52
CA ARG A 140 34.27 8.93 16.32
C ARG A 140 34.15 10.12 15.38
N VAL A 141 33.24 10.04 14.42
CA VAL A 141 32.81 11.19 13.60
C VAL A 141 31.62 11.85 14.29
N VAL A 142 31.70 13.16 14.51
CA VAL A 142 30.58 13.98 14.97
C VAL A 142 30.18 14.91 13.84
N ILE A 143 29.00 14.71 13.27
CA ILE A 143 28.39 15.63 12.32
C ILE A 143 27.59 16.65 13.14
N VAL A 144 27.95 17.94 13.01
CA VAL A 144 27.21 19.05 13.64
C VAL A 144 26.50 19.80 12.53
N ASP A 145 25.17 19.85 12.56
CA ASP A 145 24.37 20.63 11.61
C ASP A 145 24.63 22.14 11.80
N PRO A 146 24.81 22.92 10.73
CA PRO A 146 24.85 24.38 10.83
C PRO A 146 23.42 24.96 10.99
N PRO A 147 23.26 26.10 11.69
CA PRO A 147 21.96 26.73 11.87
C PRO A 147 21.43 27.27 10.53
N LEU A 148 20.16 26.97 10.22
CA LEU A 148 19.45 27.45 9.04
C LEU A 148 19.27 28.98 9.11
N GLU A 149 19.74 29.72 8.09
CA GLU A 149 19.45 31.14 7.93
C GLU A 149 18.04 31.38 7.37
N GLU A 150 17.38 32.42 7.91
CA GLU A 150 15.94 32.70 7.91
C GLU A 150 15.29 33.09 6.56
N ASN A 151 15.88 32.91 5.36
CA ASN A 151 15.30 33.48 4.13
C ASN A 151 15.62 32.77 2.78
N ALA A 152 15.71 31.44 2.73
CA ALA A 152 15.78 30.71 1.45
C ALA A 152 14.42 30.11 1.05
N LEU A 153 13.93 30.46 -0.15
CA LEU A 153 12.73 29.89 -0.77
C LEU A 153 12.90 28.38 -1.04
N PRO A 154 11.82 27.56 -1.00
CA PRO A 154 11.92 26.11 -1.15
C PRO A 154 12.31 25.76 -2.59
N VAL A 155 13.39 24.98 -2.73
CA VAL A 155 13.80 24.37 -3.99
C VAL A 155 13.74 22.87 -3.79
N ASP A 156 12.83 22.20 -4.50
CA ASP A 156 12.81 20.75 -4.67
C ASP A 156 14.18 20.26 -5.18
N VAL A 157 14.91 19.52 -4.34
CA VAL A 157 16.07 18.74 -4.77
C VAL A 157 15.94 17.33 -4.21
N VAL A 158 15.24 16.47 -4.95
CA VAL A 158 15.37 15.01 -4.83
C VAL A 158 16.56 14.59 -5.70
N GLN A 159 17.68 14.17 -5.09
CA GLN A 159 18.72 13.39 -5.77
C GLN A 159 19.22 12.23 -4.88
N PRO A 160 19.40 11.02 -5.42
CA PRO A 160 19.72 9.81 -4.67
C PRO A 160 21.21 9.68 -4.31
N LEU A 161 21.52 9.25 -3.08
CA LEU A 161 22.83 8.69 -2.73
C LEU A 161 22.98 7.29 -3.32
N ARG A 162 24.14 6.97 -3.90
CA ARG A 162 24.51 5.61 -4.35
C ARG A 162 25.80 5.19 -3.65
N PHE A 163 25.81 4.01 -3.05
CA PHE A 163 27.03 3.35 -2.56
C PHE A 163 27.49 2.28 -3.58
N HIS A 164 28.82 2.11 -3.72
CA HIS A 164 29.43 1.10 -4.57
C HIS A 164 30.45 0.33 -3.72
N LEU A 165 30.25 -0.97 -3.51
CA LEU A 165 31.18 -1.81 -2.76
C LEU A 165 32.27 -2.36 -3.70
N VAL A 166 33.54 -2.08 -3.38
CA VAL A 166 34.72 -2.78 -3.90
C VAL A 166 35.34 -3.52 -2.72
N GLY A 167 35.41 -4.85 -2.81
CA GLY A 167 35.97 -5.69 -1.74
C GLY A 167 37.50 -5.73 -1.76
N ASP A 168 38.07 -5.98 -0.58
CA ASP A 168 39.07 -7.05 -0.35
C ASP A 168 39.19 -7.32 1.17
N ASP A 169 38.96 -8.58 1.56
CA ASP A 169 39.35 -9.25 2.81
C ASP A 169 39.16 -8.53 4.18
N HIS A 170 37.95 -8.14 4.58
CA HIS A 170 37.64 -7.87 6.00
C HIS A 170 36.19 -8.21 6.40
N PRO A 171 35.94 -8.69 7.64
CA PRO A 171 34.59 -9.03 8.13
C PRO A 171 33.75 -7.75 8.27
N LEU A 172 32.50 -7.82 7.79
CA LEU A 172 31.54 -6.71 7.82
C LEU A 172 31.20 -6.31 9.26
N ASP A 173 31.04 -4.99 9.50
CA ASP A 173 30.54 -4.44 10.75
C ASP A 173 29.03 -4.73 10.86
N PRO A 174 28.54 -5.35 11.95
CA PRO A 174 27.12 -5.68 12.11
C PRO A 174 26.17 -4.48 12.27
N ASN A 175 26.68 -3.22 12.22
CA ASN A 175 25.85 -2.01 12.38
C ASN A 175 25.71 -1.15 11.11
N GLU A 176 26.08 -1.64 9.93
CA GLU A 176 25.93 -0.89 8.67
C GLU A 176 24.48 -0.98 8.15
N VAL A 177 23.72 0.12 8.31
CA VAL A 177 22.30 0.22 7.92
C VAL A 177 22.17 0.33 6.40
N LEU A 178 21.45 -0.59 5.77
CA LEU A 178 21.10 -0.55 4.35
C LEU A 178 19.98 0.49 4.13
N GLY A 179 20.29 1.61 3.49
CA GLY A 179 19.29 2.58 3.05
C GLY A 179 18.53 2.10 1.83
N LEU A 180 17.43 1.37 2.03
CA LEU A 180 16.48 0.98 0.97
C LEU A 180 15.19 1.79 1.13
N GLU A 181 14.65 2.32 0.03
CA GLU A 181 13.34 2.98 0.00
C GLU A 181 12.20 1.93 -0.12
N VAL A 182 10.99 2.30 0.32
CA VAL A 182 9.77 1.50 0.15
C VAL A 182 9.59 1.13 -1.33
N GLY A 183 9.49 -0.17 -1.62
CA GLY A 183 9.29 -0.69 -2.98
C GLY A 183 10.56 -0.87 -3.83
N GLN A 184 11.77 -0.58 -3.31
CA GLN A 184 13.01 -0.91 -4.03
C GLN A 184 13.43 -2.38 -3.86
N THR A 185 14.12 -2.91 -4.87
CA THR A 185 14.65 -4.28 -4.91
C THR A 185 16.12 -4.23 -5.33
N GLU A 186 17.03 -4.66 -4.47
CA GLU A 186 18.45 -4.80 -4.82
C GLU A 186 18.91 -6.27 -4.74
N THR A 187 19.89 -6.63 -5.59
CA THR A 187 20.47 -7.98 -5.66
C THR A 187 21.95 -7.91 -5.30
N PHE A 188 22.37 -8.65 -4.28
CA PHE A 188 23.76 -8.65 -3.81
C PHE A 188 24.47 -9.98 -4.12
N ARG A 189 25.80 -9.92 -4.28
CA ARG A 189 26.70 -11.09 -4.35
C ARG A 189 27.59 -11.10 -3.11
N ILE A 190 27.53 -12.15 -2.30
CA ILE A 190 28.32 -12.27 -1.07
C ILE A 190 29.36 -13.39 -1.22
N ARG A 191 30.61 -13.14 -0.76
CA ARG A 191 31.67 -14.15 -0.63
C ARG A 191 31.98 -14.42 0.85
N GLY A 192 31.14 -15.25 1.49
CA GLY A 192 31.41 -15.85 2.80
C GLY A 192 31.29 -14.91 4.01
N GLY A 193 30.78 -15.45 5.13
CA GLY A 193 30.60 -14.76 6.42
C GLY A 193 29.40 -15.31 7.20
N MET A 194 29.44 -15.27 8.54
CA MET A 194 28.25 -15.45 9.40
C MET A 194 27.59 -14.08 9.57
N PHE A 195 26.26 -14.02 9.46
CA PHE A 195 25.46 -12.82 9.67
C PHE A 195 24.47 -13.04 10.81
N ASP A 196 24.29 -12.01 11.63
CA ASP A 196 23.17 -11.85 12.57
C ASP A 196 22.26 -10.77 11.96
N LEU A 197 20.98 -11.07 11.74
CA LEU A 197 20.05 -10.20 11.01
C LEU A 197 18.99 -9.67 11.97
N THR A 198 19.10 -8.40 12.36
CA THR A 198 18.20 -7.77 13.35
C THR A 198 17.19 -6.78 12.79
N ASP A 199 17.11 -6.56 11.47
CA ASP A 199 16.19 -5.57 10.89
C ASP A 199 15.44 -6.07 9.65
N ARG A 200 14.23 -5.50 9.47
CA ARG A 200 13.13 -5.83 8.55
C ARG A 200 13.54 -6.04 7.07
N VAL A 201 14.08 -7.21 6.76
CA VAL A 201 14.37 -7.64 5.39
C VAL A 201 13.85 -9.05 5.18
N ASP A 202 12.85 -9.22 4.30
CA ASP A 202 12.55 -10.54 3.73
C ASP A 202 13.66 -10.91 2.76
N LEU A 203 14.32 -12.05 3.02
CA LEU A 203 15.32 -12.64 2.13
C LEU A 203 14.70 -13.82 1.37
N GLU A 204 14.50 -13.68 0.05
CA GLU A 204 14.27 -14.85 -0.81
C GLU A 204 15.61 -15.56 -1.10
N ALA A 205 15.76 -16.78 -0.60
CA ALA A 205 16.88 -17.65 -0.93
C ALA A 205 16.68 -18.31 -2.30
N VAL A 206 17.52 -17.99 -3.28
CA VAL A 206 17.59 -18.72 -4.56
C VAL A 206 18.34 -20.05 -4.36
N GLY A 207 17.65 -21.04 -3.78
CA GLY A 207 18.00 -22.48 -3.81
C GLY A 207 19.21 -22.96 -3.00
N GLY A 208 19.00 -23.97 -2.12
CA GLY A 208 20.04 -24.92 -1.72
C GLY A 208 20.61 -24.87 -0.29
N ILE A 209 19.94 -24.26 0.68
CA ILE A 209 20.45 -24.10 2.06
C ILE A 209 19.58 -24.85 3.09
N GLY A 210 20.21 -25.57 4.02
CA GLY A 210 19.52 -26.25 5.14
C GLY A 210 19.73 -25.47 6.44
N GLN A 211 18.68 -25.33 7.26
CA GLN A 211 18.76 -24.68 8.57
C GLN A 211 19.36 -25.61 9.63
N ASP A 212 20.06 -25.05 10.63
CA ASP A 212 20.50 -25.83 11.81
C ASP A 212 19.25 -26.28 12.60
N PRO A 213 19.03 -27.59 12.79
CA PRO A 213 17.85 -28.09 13.49
C PRO A 213 17.80 -27.75 14.98
N ASN A 214 18.85 -27.19 15.58
CA ASN A 214 18.88 -26.80 17.01
C ASN A 214 18.83 -25.29 17.24
N ASP A 215 18.99 -24.49 16.18
CA ASP A 215 18.92 -23.04 16.25
C ASP A 215 18.36 -22.47 14.93
N PRO A 216 17.04 -22.23 14.84
CA PRO A 216 16.38 -21.84 13.59
C PRO A 216 16.75 -20.44 13.12
N THR A 217 17.47 -19.64 13.92
CA THR A 217 18.00 -18.33 13.53
C THR A 217 19.36 -18.42 12.81
N THR A 218 19.96 -19.60 12.73
CA THR A 218 21.30 -19.80 12.15
C THR A 218 21.24 -20.65 10.87
N ILE A 219 21.73 -20.09 9.75
CA ILE A 219 21.89 -20.83 8.48
C ILE A 219 23.33 -21.37 8.40
N GLU A 220 23.51 -22.69 8.47
CA GLU A 220 24.81 -23.32 8.18
C GLU A 220 24.89 -23.84 6.74
N GLY A 221 26.05 -23.68 6.10
CA GLY A 221 26.42 -24.47 4.91
C GLY A 221 26.55 -23.74 3.57
N ILE A 222 27.02 -22.48 3.54
CA ILE A 222 27.44 -21.86 2.28
C ILE A 222 28.84 -22.40 1.89
N GLU A 223 28.90 -23.44 1.06
CA GLU A 223 30.12 -23.70 0.29
C GLU A 223 30.36 -22.55 -0.71
N PRO A 224 31.61 -22.17 -1.00
CA PRO A 224 31.90 -21.01 -1.84
C PRO A 224 31.42 -21.23 -3.29
N GLY A 225 30.25 -20.67 -3.61
CA GLY A 225 29.66 -20.59 -4.93
C GLY A 225 28.47 -19.62 -4.94
N ASP A 226 28.49 -18.66 -5.86
CA ASP A 226 27.55 -17.55 -6.06
C ASP A 226 26.08 -17.79 -5.63
N GLY A 227 25.73 -17.41 -4.40
CA GLY A 227 24.34 -17.20 -3.98
C GLY A 227 23.95 -15.73 -4.13
N THR A 228 22.79 -15.46 -4.71
CA THR A 228 22.17 -14.13 -4.78
C THR A 228 20.99 -14.06 -3.81
N PHE A 229 20.87 -12.93 -3.10
CA PHE A 229 19.74 -12.64 -2.22
C PHE A 229 19.04 -11.36 -2.70
N THR A 230 17.73 -11.29 -2.42
CA THR A 230 16.89 -10.14 -2.72
C THR A 230 16.24 -9.66 -1.43
N ALA A 231 16.36 -8.36 -1.14
CA ALA A 231 15.79 -7.69 0.03
C ALA A 231 14.65 -6.77 -0.42
N ARG A 232 13.52 -6.74 0.31
CA ARG A 232 12.38 -5.84 0.07
C ARG A 232 11.95 -5.14 1.38
N TYR A 233 11.63 -3.85 1.28
CA TYR A 233 11.16 -3.01 2.38
C TYR A 233 9.66 -2.70 2.19
N PHE A 234 8.84 -2.95 3.22
CA PHE A 234 7.37 -2.74 3.20
C PHE A 234 6.95 -1.59 4.13
N SER A 235 6.03 -0.75 3.68
CA SER A 235 5.32 0.23 4.54
C SER A 235 4.23 -0.49 5.34
N PRO A 236 4.01 -0.20 6.63
CA PRO A 236 2.87 -0.74 7.35
C PRO A 236 1.56 -0.26 6.70
N VAL A 237 0.58 -1.14 6.61
CA VAL A 237 -0.79 -0.77 6.24
C VAL A 237 -1.38 -0.04 7.44
N PRO A 238 -1.91 1.18 7.29
CA PRO A 238 -2.55 1.86 8.40
C PRO A 238 -3.75 1.06 8.88
N VAL A 239 -4.04 1.05 10.17
CA VAL A 239 -5.10 0.21 10.73
C VAL A 239 -6.16 1.14 11.36
N LEU A 240 -7.40 0.69 11.50
CA LEU A 240 -8.47 1.48 12.13
C LEU A 240 -9.21 0.62 13.14
N ALA A 241 -9.33 1.09 14.39
CA ALA A 241 -10.16 0.44 15.38
C ALA A 241 -11.51 1.15 15.47
N VAL A 242 -12.61 0.43 15.27
CA VAL A 242 -13.96 1.02 15.31
C VAL A 242 -14.88 0.25 16.25
N GLY A 243 -15.70 0.99 16.99
CA GLY A 243 -16.63 0.46 18.00
C GLY A 243 -18.00 1.13 17.91
N PRO A 244 -19.12 0.41 18.08
CA PRO A 244 -20.44 1.02 18.02
C PRO A 244 -20.77 1.79 19.30
N ASP A 245 -21.66 2.77 19.16
CA ASP A 245 -22.24 3.51 20.29
C ASP A 245 -23.35 2.71 21.00
N ALA A 246 -23.97 3.31 22.01
CA ALA A 246 -25.05 2.73 22.76
C ALA A 246 -26.23 2.31 21.86
N GLY A 247 -26.70 1.08 22.07
CA GLY A 247 -27.76 0.44 21.29
C GLY A 247 -27.31 -0.85 20.59
N ILE A 248 -26.00 -1.11 20.54
CA ILE A 248 -25.38 -2.30 19.95
C ILE A 248 -24.38 -2.91 20.96
N GLY A 249 -24.08 -4.20 20.81
CA GLY A 249 -23.07 -4.90 21.60
C GLY A 249 -21.68 -4.27 21.49
N PRO A 250 -20.75 -4.58 22.41
CA PRO A 250 -19.44 -3.96 22.50
C PRO A 250 -18.44 -4.60 21.52
N GLN A 251 -18.82 -4.68 20.25
CA GLN A 251 -18.01 -5.25 19.19
C GLN A 251 -16.96 -4.25 18.73
N VAL A 252 -15.70 -4.66 18.67
CA VAL A 252 -14.61 -3.90 18.07
C VAL A 252 -14.29 -4.54 16.74
N ASN A 253 -14.19 -3.72 15.69
CA ASN A 253 -13.67 -4.13 14.40
C ASN A 253 -12.33 -3.45 14.19
N ILE A 254 -11.33 -4.22 13.78
CA ILE A 254 -10.01 -3.73 13.38
C ILE A 254 -9.97 -3.79 11.87
N LEU A 255 -9.67 -2.69 11.19
CA LEU A 255 -9.70 -2.58 9.74
C LEU A 255 -8.30 -2.29 9.20
N ALA A 256 -7.83 -3.03 8.21
CA ALA A 256 -6.68 -2.68 7.38
C ALA A 256 -7.09 -1.60 6.39
N GLY A 257 -6.34 -0.51 6.43
CA GLY A 257 -6.58 0.69 5.64
C GLY A 257 -8.02 1.17 5.76
N MET A 258 -8.60 1.48 4.61
CA MET A 258 -9.85 2.21 4.51
C MET A 258 -11.11 1.33 4.40
N SER A 259 -11.08 0.01 4.71
CA SER A 259 -12.32 -0.79 4.91
C SER A 259 -12.13 -2.29 5.16
N GLY A 260 -10.93 -2.87 5.00
CA GLY A 260 -10.74 -4.32 5.09
C GLY A 260 -10.80 -4.80 6.52
N LEU A 261 -11.82 -5.55 6.94
CA LEU A 261 -11.87 -6.11 8.30
C LEU A 261 -10.69 -7.08 8.50
N LEU A 262 -9.74 -6.72 9.37
CA LEU A 262 -8.65 -7.58 9.82
C LEU A 262 -9.10 -8.51 10.94
N ASP A 263 -9.79 -7.95 11.93
CA ASP A 263 -10.24 -8.71 13.09
C ASP A 263 -11.53 -8.13 13.68
N SER A 264 -12.27 -8.96 14.40
CA SER A 264 -13.45 -8.55 15.13
C SER A 264 -13.65 -9.34 16.41
N PHE A 265 -13.83 -8.64 17.52
CA PHE A 265 -14.04 -9.26 18.82
C PHE A 265 -14.98 -8.45 19.71
N PHE A 266 -15.57 -9.09 20.72
CA PHE A 266 -16.35 -8.40 21.75
C PHE A 266 -15.46 -8.06 22.94
N ALA A 267 -15.20 -6.77 23.18
CA ALA A 267 -14.35 -6.31 24.29
C ALA A 267 -14.97 -6.59 25.68
N PHE A 268 -16.30 -6.53 25.75
CA PHE A 268 -17.10 -6.78 26.95
C PHE A 268 -18.18 -7.84 26.67
N ASN A 269 -19.02 -8.13 27.66
CA ASN A 269 -20.13 -9.09 27.49
C ASN A 269 -20.96 -8.75 26.24
N PRO A 270 -21.16 -9.67 25.27
CA PRO A 270 -21.94 -9.40 24.06
C PRO A 270 -23.39 -8.92 24.31
N GLU A 271 -23.97 -9.23 25.47
CA GLU A 271 -25.30 -8.75 25.87
C GLU A 271 -25.31 -7.28 26.32
N PHE A 272 -24.15 -6.67 26.60
CA PHE A 272 -24.02 -5.29 27.02
C PHE A 272 -24.25 -4.32 25.84
N GLN A 273 -25.33 -3.56 25.88
CA GLN A 273 -25.75 -2.67 24.78
C GLN A 273 -25.25 -1.22 24.94
N GLY A 274 -24.27 -0.96 25.81
CA GLY A 274 -23.77 0.40 26.02
C GLY A 274 -22.74 0.86 24.99
N GLY A 275 -22.40 -0.01 24.03
CA GLY A 275 -21.34 0.22 23.05
C GLY A 275 -19.93 0.13 23.65
N VAL A 276 -18.93 0.40 22.82
CA VAL A 276 -17.52 0.43 23.18
C VAL A 276 -16.84 1.66 22.56
N ARG A 277 -15.96 2.28 23.34
CA ARG A 277 -15.08 3.36 22.88
C ARG A 277 -13.70 2.74 22.75
N VAL A 278 -13.02 3.08 21.68
CA VAL A 278 -11.74 2.50 21.30
C VAL A 278 -10.71 3.62 21.23
N ALA A 279 -9.47 3.28 21.55
CA ALA A 279 -8.29 4.06 21.29
C ALA A 279 -7.12 3.13 20.98
N VAL A 280 -6.09 3.68 20.36
CA VAL A 280 -4.97 2.89 19.87
C VAL A 280 -3.66 3.54 20.27
N GLY A 281 -2.72 2.73 20.73
CA GLY A 281 -1.32 3.12 20.90
C GLY A 281 -0.51 1.94 21.42
N ASP A 282 0.77 1.89 21.16
CA ASP A 282 1.67 0.85 21.68
C ASP A 282 1.85 1.02 23.20
N VAL A 283 1.06 0.32 24.02
CA VAL A 283 1.05 0.51 25.48
C VAL A 283 2.07 -0.38 26.20
N ASP A 284 2.56 -1.44 25.55
CA ASP A 284 3.46 -2.43 26.14
C ASP A 284 4.89 -2.44 25.55
N ARG A 285 5.15 -1.59 24.56
CA ARG A 285 6.41 -1.39 23.83
C ARG A 285 6.86 -2.59 23.04
N ASP A 286 5.92 -3.37 22.51
CA ASP A 286 6.22 -4.39 21.54
C ASP A 286 6.33 -3.84 20.10
N THR A 287 6.17 -2.52 19.95
CA THR A 287 6.17 -1.76 18.71
C THR A 287 4.93 -1.96 17.85
N VAL A 288 3.97 -2.79 18.24
CA VAL A 288 2.70 -2.98 17.56
C VAL A 288 1.64 -2.17 18.33
N PRO A 289 0.89 -1.27 17.67
CA PRO A 289 -0.13 -0.49 18.37
C PRO A 289 -1.21 -1.39 18.99
N ASP A 290 -1.52 -1.17 20.27
CA ASP A 290 -2.50 -1.93 21.03
C ASP A 290 -3.88 -1.31 21.00
N VAL A 291 -4.92 -2.13 21.23
CA VAL A 291 -6.31 -1.67 21.25
C VAL A 291 -6.76 -1.45 22.70
N VAL A 292 -6.96 -0.19 23.06
CA VAL A 292 -7.54 0.22 24.33
C VAL A 292 -9.06 0.38 24.17
N THR A 293 -9.82 -0.29 25.03
CA THR A 293 -11.30 -0.27 24.98
C THR A 293 -11.89 0.21 26.29
N ALA A 294 -12.97 0.98 26.21
CA ALA A 294 -13.71 1.47 27.36
C ALA A 294 -15.21 1.20 27.22
N ALA A 295 -15.81 0.72 28.30
CA ALA A 295 -17.23 0.42 28.32
C ALA A 295 -18.06 1.71 28.26
N GLY A 296 -19.09 1.71 27.41
CA GLY A 296 -20.01 2.82 27.32
C GLY A 296 -21.00 2.92 28.49
N ALA A 297 -22.05 3.72 28.31
CA ALA A 297 -23.03 3.96 29.36
C ALA A 297 -23.70 2.65 29.82
N GLY A 298 -23.74 2.41 31.13
CA GLY A 298 -24.29 1.19 31.75
C GLY A 298 -23.28 0.06 32.00
N GLY A 299 -22.05 0.13 31.46
CA GLY A 299 -21.05 -0.95 31.57
C GLY A 299 -20.09 -0.85 32.77
N GLY A 300 -20.22 0.18 33.59
CA GLY A 300 -19.21 0.55 34.60
C GLY A 300 -18.01 1.29 33.98
N PRO A 301 -17.06 1.81 34.77
CA PRO A 301 -15.89 2.49 34.24
C PRO A 301 -14.78 1.51 33.83
N HIS A 302 -15.14 0.44 33.13
CA HIS A 302 -14.23 -0.65 32.80
C HIS A 302 -13.41 -0.29 31.56
N VAL A 303 -12.09 -0.33 31.70
CA VAL A 303 -11.12 -0.20 30.62
C VAL A 303 -10.39 -1.53 30.46
N LYS A 304 -10.20 -1.97 29.22
CA LYS A 304 -9.40 -3.14 28.85
C LYS A 304 -8.41 -2.79 27.76
N VAL A 305 -7.28 -3.47 27.73
CA VAL A 305 -6.26 -3.30 26.71
C VAL A 305 -5.95 -4.65 26.10
N PHE A 306 -5.91 -4.71 24.78
CA PHE A 306 -5.65 -5.91 24.00
C PHE A 306 -4.40 -5.68 23.15
N SER A 307 -3.47 -6.64 23.17
CA SER A 307 -2.23 -6.55 22.42
C SER A 307 -2.51 -6.50 20.93
N GLY A 308 -1.89 -5.56 20.22
CA GLY A 308 -1.94 -5.50 18.77
C GLY A 308 -1.24 -6.67 18.09
N ALA A 309 -0.23 -7.27 18.75
CA ALA A 309 0.55 -8.37 18.20
C ALA A 309 -0.20 -9.70 18.17
N ASP A 310 -1.04 -10.01 19.17
CA ASP A 310 -1.69 -11.32 19.28
C ASP A 310 -3.15 -11.30 19.78
N GLY A 311 -3.72 -10.12 20.04
CA GLY A 311 -5.09 -9.95 20.53
C GLY A 311 -5.30 -10.32 22.00
N SER A 312 -4.24 -10.67 22.75
CA SER A 312 -4.36 -11.06 24.16
C SER A 312 -4.69 -9.88 25.07
N GLU A 313 -5.46 -10.11 26.14
CA GLU A 313 -5.78 -9.05 27.11
C GLU A 313 -4.56 -8.72 27.98
N ILE A 314 -3.91 -7.58 27.72
CA ILE A 314 -2.78 -7.04 28.50
C ILE A 314 -3.28 -6.58 29.87
N ARG A 315 -4.41 -5.86 29.90
CA ARG A 315 -4.90 -5.21 31.12
C ARG A 315 -6.41 -5.08 31.18
N SER A 316 -6.94 -5.03 32.40
CA SER A 316 -8.38 -4.91 32.67
C SER A 316 -8.60 -4.33 34.06
N PHE A 317 -9.20 -3.14 34.13
CA PHE A 317 -9.36 -2.40 35.39
C PHE A 317 -10.53 -1.40 35.35
N PHE A 318 -10.94 -0.93 36.53
CA PHE A 318 -11.92 0.15 36.65
C PHE A 318 -11.21 1.49 36.85
N ALA A 319 -11.36 2.43 35.90
CA ALA A 319 -10.71 3.74 35.94
C ALA A 319 -11.29 4.67 37.03
N TYR A 320 -12.57 4.45 37.39
CA TYR A 320 -13.28 5.20 38.42
C TYR A 320 -13.97 4.26 39.42
N ALA A 321 -14.71 4.83 40.37
CA ALA A 321 -15.46 4.04 41.34
C ALA A 321 -16.36 2.99 40.63
N PRO A 322 -16.29 1.69 40.98
CA PRO A 322 -16.99 0.64 40.22
C PRO A 322 -18.51 0.80 40.10
N GLY A 323 -19.14 1.59 40.99
CA GLY A 323 -20.57 1.91 40.92
C GLY A 323 -20.94 3.01 39.92
N PHE A 324 -19.96 3.64 39.26
CA PHE A 324 -20.21 4.68 38.27
C PHE A 324 -20.65 4.07 36.94
N ALA A 325 -21.86 4.39 36.48
CA ALA A 325 -22.44 3.78 35.27
C ALA A 325 -22.47 4.73 34.05
N GLY A 326 -21.79 5.88 34.12
CA GLY A 326 -21.79 6.87 33.03
C GLY A 326 -20.96 6.47 31.80
N GLY A 327 -20.21 5.37 31.89
CA GLY A 327 -19.25 4.93 30.88
C GLY A 327 -17.97 5.76 30.88
N VAL A 328 -17.02 5.39 30.03
CA VAL A 328 -15.71 6.03 29.92
C VAL A 328 -15.40 6.38 28.47
N PHE A 329 -14.78 7.54 28.25
CA PHE A 329 -14.07 7.89 27.02
C PHE A 329 -12.59 7.61 27.23
N VAL A 330 -11.90 7.13 26.19
CA VAL A 330 -10.51 6.71 26.28
C VAL A 330 -9.72 7.26 25.10
N ALA A 331 -8.45 7.55 25.33
CA ALA A 331 -7.43 7.91 24.34
C ALA A 331 -6.10 7.27 24.77
N ALA A 332 -5.16 7.13 23.84
CA ALA A 332 -3.82 6.61 24.10
C ALA A 332 -2.78 7.54 23.48
N GLY A 333 -1.63 7.71 24.15
CA GLY A 333 -0.50 8.53 23.68
C GLY A 333 0.59 8.63 24.75
N ASP A 334 1.86 8.81 24.38
CA ASP A 334 2.98 8.82 25.33
C ASP A 334 3.06 10.14 26.14
N VAL A 335 2.17 10.27 27.12
CA VAL A 335 2.05 11.48 27.95
C VAL A 335 3.28 11.66 28.85
N ASN A 336 3.80 10.56 29.38
CA ASN A 336 4.91 10.60 30.34
C ASN A 336 6.30 10.50 29.67
N GLY A 337 6.35 10.41 28.34
CA GLY A 337 7.55 10.43 27.50
C GLY A 337 8.51 9.30 27.85
N ASP A 338 7.96 8.12 28.12
CA ASP A 338 8.76 6.93 28.40
C ASP A 338 8.95 6.05 27.16
N GLY A 339 8.18 6.26 26.09
CA GLY A 339 8.18 5.51 24.84
C GLY A 339 7.08 4.44 24.77
N ALA A 340 6.16 4.37 25.75
CA ALA A 340 4.90 3.63 25.65
C ALA A 340 3.73 4.60 25.65
N ALA A 341 2.68 4.30 24.89
CA ALA A 341 1.42 5.00 24.99
C ALA A 341 0.80 4.83 26.39
N ASP A 342 0.43 5.95 26.99
CA ASP A 342 -0.31 6.02 28.25
C ASP A 342 -1.81 6.06 27.98
N ILE A 343 -2.60 5.55 28.93
CA ILE A 343 -4.06 5.46 28.81
C ILE A 343 -4.71 6.68 29.47
N VAL A 344 -5.30 7.56 28.67
CA VAL A 344 -6.07 8.72 29.14
C VAL A 344 -7.54 8.36 29.18
N THR A 345 -8.19 8.61 30.32
CA THR A 345 -9.61 8.31 30.54
C THR A 345 -10.39 9.54 30.94
N GLY A 346 -11.60 9.66 30.39
CA GLY A 346 -12.58 10.70 30.72
C GLY A 346 -13.88 10.10 31.23
N ALA A 347 -14.38 10.57 32.37
CA ALA A 347 -15.66 10.13 32.91
C ALA A 347 -16.82 10.60 32.01
N GLY A 348 -17.71 9.67 31.64
CA GLY A 348 -18.89 9.94 30.84
C GLY A 348 -20.00 10.72 31.57
N ALA A 349 -21.15 10.86 30.92
CA ALA A 349 -22.28 11.63 31.45
C ALA A 349 -22.81 11.05 32.77
N GLY A 350 -23.23 11.94 33.68
CA GLY A 350 -23.61 11.59 35.05
C GLY A 350 -22.44 11.60 36.05
N GLY A 351 -21.20 11.74 35.57
CA GLY A 351 -20.01 12.01 36.37
C GLY A 351 -19.56 13.46 36.23
N ALA A 352 -18.76 13.93 37.20
CA ALA A 352 -17.96 15.13 37.04
C ALA A 352 -16.97 14.96 35.85
N PRO A 353 -16.45 16.04 35.23
CA PRO A 353 -15.53 15.95 34.10
C PRO A 353 -14.14 15.52 34.61
N HIS A 354 -14.01 14.31 35.14
CA HIS A 354 -12.81 13.79 35.75
C HIS A 354 -11.94 13.14 34.67
N VAL A 355 -10.70 13.60 34.53
CA VAL A 355 -9.68 12.96 33.70
C VAL A 355 -8.70 12.20 34.58
N LYS A 356 -8.32 10.99 34.15
CA LYS A 356 -7.24 10.20 34.76
C LYS A 356 -6.31 9.67 33.67
N VAL A 357 -5.02 9.67 33.94
CA VAL A 357 -3.98 9.12 33.07
C VAL A 357 -3.35 7.94 33.78
N PHE A 358 -3.18 6.82 33.08
CA PHE A 358 -2.56 5.60 33.59
C PHE A 358 -1.39 5.21 32.70
N SER A 359 -0.27 4.82 33.30
CA SER A 359 0.88 4.31 32.54
C SER A 359 0.50 3.06 31.74
N GLY A 360 0.82 3.01 30.45
CA GLY A 360 0.58 1.82 29.61
C GLY A 360 1.30 0.58 30.17
N ILE A 361 2.57 0.77 30.52
CA ILE A 361 3.50 -0.28 30.97
C ILE A 361 3.07 -0.94 32.27
N ASN A 362 2.73 -0.16 33.29
CA ASN A 362 2.50 -0.69 34.64
C ASN A 362 1.10 -0.40 35.19
N GLY A 363 0.29 0.42 34.53
CA GLY A 363 -1.07 0.77 34.93
C GLY A 363 -1.15 1.69 36.15
N ALA A 364 -0.03 2.27 36.59
CA ALA A 364 -0.03 3.25 37.67
C ALA A 364 -0.75 4.53 37.23
N GLU A 365 -1.54 5.11 38.12
CA GLU A 365 -2.15 6.42 37.89
C GLU A 365 -1.07 7.51 37.90
N LEU A 366 -0.89 8.17 36.76
CA LEU A 366 0.08 9.24 36.54
C LEU A 366 -0.49 10.61 36.89
N SER A 367 -1.75 10.85 36.51
CA SER A 367 -2.41 12.13 36.70
C SER A 367 -3.91 11.96 36.97
N SER A 368 -4.49 12.91 37.71
CA SER A 368 -5.91 12.93 38.01
C SER A 368 -6.42 14.33 38.34
N PHE A 369 -7.31 14.87 37.51
CA PHE A 369 -7.75 16.27 37.63
C PHE A 369 -9.12 16.53 36.97
N PHE A 370 -9.66 17.73 37.19
CA PHE A 370 -10.92 18.19 36.59
C PHE A 370 -10.64 19.39 35.66
N PRO A 371 -10.66 19.22 34.31
CA PRO A 371 -10.47 20.33 33.36
C PRO A 371 -11.56 21.41 33.40
N TYR A 372 -12.76 21.09 33.89
CA TYR A 372 -13.88 22.03 34.01
C TYR A 372 -14.47 22.01 35.43
N ASP A 373 -15.52 22.80 35.66
CA ASP A 373 -16.21 22.86 36.95
C ASP A 373 -16.57 21.44 37.45
N PRO A 374 -16.08 21.01 38.63
CA PRO A 374 -16.35 19.67 39.15
C PRO A 374 -17.84 19.35 39.40
N THR A 375 -18.71 20.35 39.39
CA THR A 375 -20.17 20.19 39.49
C THR A 375 -20.85 19.94 38.15
N PHE A 376 -20.15 20.15 37.04
CA PHE A 376 -20.64 19.85 35.69
C PHE A 376 -20.82 18.34 35.51
N ALA A 377 -22.01 17.87 35.14
CA ALA A 377 -22.33 16.44 35.06
C ALA A 377 -22.36 15.88 33.63
N GLY A 378 -21.94 16.64 32.62
CA GLY A 378 -21.94 16.22 31.22
C GLY A 378 -20.79 15.28 30.85
N GLY A 379 -19.85 15.07 31.77
CA GLY A 379 -18.62 14.32 31.56
C GLY A 379 -17.61 15.06 30.66
N VAL A 380 -16.56 14.35 30.27
CA VAL A 380 -15.45 14.88 29.46
C VAL A 380 -15.05 13.88 28.38
N ARG A 381 -14.79 14.38 27.16
CA ARG A 381 -14.19 13.63 26.05
C ARG A 381 -12.70 13.92 26.06
N VAL A 382 -11.88 12.93 25.74
CA VAL A 382 -10.42 13.01 25.82
C VAL A 382 -9.81 12.57 24.50
N ALA A 383 -8.68 13.17 24.17
CA ALA A 383 -7.73 12.76 23.13
C ALA A 383 -6.31 12.99 23.66
N ALA A 384 -5.32 12.37 23.03
CA ALA A 384 -3.91 12.56 23.34
C ALA A 384 -3.13 12.78 22.03
N GLY A 385 -2.13 13.66 22.05
CA GLY A 385 -1.32 14.02 20.87
C GLY A 385 -0.35 15.16 21.14
N ASP A 386 0.79 15.25 20.44
CA ASP A 386 1.83 16.25 20.67
C ASP A 386 1.48 17.62 20.05
N VAL A 387 0.66 18.40 20.74
CA VAL A 387 0.13 19.67 20.23
C VAL A 387 1.15 20.81 20.34
N ASP A 388 2.05 20.78 21.33
CA ASP A 388 3.09 21.82 21.50
C ASP A 388 4.46 21.47 20.92
N GLY A 389 4.61 20.27 20.33
CA GLY A 389 5.79 19.82 19.59
C GLY A 389 6.97 19.50 20.50
N ASP A 390 6.71 19.09 21.75
CA ASP A 390 7.74 18.78 22.75
C ASP A 390 8.18 17.30 22.77
N GLY A 391 7.57 16.48 21.91
CA GLY A 391 7.81 15.05 21.76
C GLY A 391 7.07 14.19 22.78
N ARG A 392 6.06 14.73 23.48
CA ARG A 392 5.20 14.01 24.41
C ARG A 392 3.74 14.29 24.07
N ALA A 393 2.89 13.29 24.26
CA ALA A 393 1.48 13.49 24.02
C ALA A 393 0.86 14.42 25.07
N ASP A 394 0.19 15.48 24.61
CA ASP A 394 -0.62 16.38 25.41
C ASP A 394 -2.03 15.82 25.61
N ILE A 395 -2.71 16.29 26.66
CA ILE A 395 -4.06 15.84 26.99
C ILE A 395 -5.06 16.87 26.49
N ILE A 396 -5.84 16.50 25.47
CA ILE A 396 -6.92 17.32 24.94
C ILE A 396 -8.23 16.92 25.61
N THR A 397 -9.02 17.91 26.03
CA THR A 397 -10.30 17.70 26.70
C THR A 397 -11.40 18.50 26.02
N GLY A 398 -12.55 17.84 25.84
CA GLY A 398 -13.77 18.43 25.30
C GLY A 398 -14.94 18.32 26.27
N ALA A 399 -15.63 19.43 26.53
CA ALA A 399 -16.80 19.43 27.41
C ALA A 399 -17.98 18.64 26.79
N GLY A 400 -18.63 17.82 27.62
CA GLY A 400 -19.80 17.05 27.21
C GLY A 400 -21.11 17.82 27.03
N PRO A 401 -22.22 17.13 26.71
CA PRO A 401 -23.55 17.72 26.64
C PRO A 401 -23.93 18.46 27.92
N GLY A 402 -24.55 19.62 27.77
CA GLY A 402 -24.93 20.54 28.85
C GLY A 402 -23.85 21.54 29.24
N GLY A 403 -22.62 21.39 28.74
CA GLY A 403 -21.56 22.39 28.83
C GLY A 403 -21.48 23.25 27.56
N THR A 404 -20.77 24.38 27.64
CA THR A 404 -20.34 25.13 26.44
C THR A 404 -19.36 24.28 25.62
N PRO A 405 -19.14 24.53 24.31
CA PRO A 405 -18.21 23.75 23.48
C PRO A 405 -16.74 24.13 23.74
N HIS A 406 -16.35 24.05 25.00
CA HIS A 406 -15.03 24.45 25.49
C HIS A 406 -14.06 23.29 25.31
N VAL A 407 -12.95 23.56 24.64
CA VAL A 407 -11.80 22.66 24.50
C VAL A 407 -10.64 23.22 25.31
N LYS A 408 -9.93 22.34 26.02
CA LYS A 408 -8.72 22.66 26.77
C LYS A 408 -7.64 21.62 26.47
N VAL A 409 -6.40 22.06 26.33
CA VAL A 409 -5.23 21.20 26.12
C VAL A 409 -4.28 21.40 27.29
N PHE A 410 -3.74 20.29 27.82
CA PHE A 410 -2.82 20.28 28.95
C PHE A 410 -1.53 19.57 28.55
N SER A 411 -0.39 20.23 28.77
CA SER A 411 0.92 19.71 28.40
C SER A 411 1.22 18.38 29.10
N GLY A 412 1.63 17.36 28.35
CA GLY A 412 2.04 16.06 28.91
C GLY A 412 3.28 16.18 29.80
N ALA A 413 4.24 17.02 29.39
CA ALA A 413 5.47 17.26 30.15
C ALA A 413 5.25 17.96 31.50
N THR A 414 4.32 18.91 31.57
CA THR A 414 4.18 19.80 32.75
C THR A 414 2.87 19.66 33.51
N GLY A 415 1.84 19.09 32.88
CA GLY A 415 0.45 19.09 33.36
C GLY A 415 -0.21 20.49 33.34
N GLY A 416 0.46 21.50 32.79
CA GLY A 416 -0.06 22.87 32.68
C GLY A 416 -1.05 23.01 31.53
N GLU A 417 -2.07 23.86 31.69
CA GLU A 417 -2.98 24.21 30.59
C GLU A 417 -2.25 25.06 29.55
N ILE A 418 -2.19 24.59 28.30
CA ILE A 418 -1.53 25.28 27.17
C ILE A 418 -2.54 25.94 26.23
N LEU A 419 -3.74 25.35 26.04
CA LEU A 419 -4.81 25.94 25.23
C LEU A 419 -6.16 25.95 25.94
N SER A 420 -6.96 26.98 25.64
CA SER A 420 -8.33 27.12 26.15
C SER A 420 -9.21 27.98 25.24
N PHE A 421 -10.19 27.37 24.58
CA PHE A 421 -11.02 28.07 23.61
C PHE A 421 -12.41 27.46 23.42
N LEU A 422 -13.34 28.24 22.88
CA LEU A 422 -14.67 27.75 22.47
C LEU A 422 -14.61 27.38 20.99
N ALA A 423 -14.80 26.11 20.65
CA ALA A 423 -14.73 25.64 19.26
C ALA A 423 -15.96 26.03 18.42
N PHE A 424 -17.11 26.17 19.09
CA PHE A 424 -18.39 26.54 18.47
C PHE A 424 -19.06 27.68 19.25
N ASP A 425 -20.24 28.10 18.79
CA ASP A 425 -21.03 29.16 19.43
C ASP A 425 -21.25 28.86 20.93
N ALA A 426 -21.04 29.86 21.79
CA ALA A 426 -21.12 29.69 23.24
C ALA A 426 -22.52 29.23 23.73
N ALA A 427 -23.58 29.45 22.94
CA ALA A 427 -24.92 28.99 23.27
C ALA A 427 -25.17 27.52 22.89
N PHE A 428 -24.29 26.89 22.11
CA PHE A 428 -24.38 25.48 21.80
C PHE A 428 -24.07 24.63 23.04
N ALA A 429 -24.94 23.68 23.35
CA ALA A 429 -24.85 22.85 24.56
C ALA A 429 -24.86 21.34 24.25
N GLY A 430 -24.59 20.96 23.00
CA GLY A 430 -24.57 19.57 22.55
C GLY A 430 -23.29 18.80 22.93
N GLY A 431 -22.28 19.49 23.46
CA GLY A 431 -20.95 18.96 23.74
C GLY A 431 -20.09 18.80 22.49
N VAL A 432 -18.83 18.42 22.66
CA VAL A 432 -17.87 18.21 21.57
C VAL A 432 -17.12 16.88 21.73
N PHE A 433 -16.63 16.35 20.61
CA PHE A 433 -15.65 15.27 20.54
C PHE A 433 -14.33 15.85 20.04
N VAL A 434 -13.22 15.28 20.49
CA VAL A 434 -11.86 15.79 20.23
C VAL A 434 -10.97 14.66 19.74
N ALA A 435 -10.01 14.99 18.88
CA ALA A 435 -8.90 14.15 18.43
C ALA A 435 -7.66 15.03 18.23
N ALA A 436 -6.51 14.40 18.03
CA ALA A 436 -5.24 15.03 17.69
C ALA A 436 -4.65 14.32 16.46
N GLY A 437 -3.92 15.05 15.60
CA GLY A 437 -3.14 14.47 14.52
C GLY A 437 -2.45 15.54 13.65
N ASP A 438 -1.32 15.19 13.02
CA ASP A 438 -0.55 16.05 12.11
C ASP A 438 -1.20 16.10 10.72
N VAL A 439 -2.37 16.75 10.64
CA VAL A 439 -3.17 16.78 9.41
C VAL A 439 -2.65 17.76 8.36
N ASN A 440 -1.54 18.45 8.62
CA ASN A 440 -0.90 19.37 7.68
C ASN A 440 0.59 19.06 7.40
N GLY A 441 1.16 18.04 8.06
CA GLY A 441 2.53 17.59 7.86
C GLY A 441 3.60 18.53 8.42
N ALA A 442 3.29 19.31 9.46
CA ALA A 442 4.23 20.25 10.07
C ALA A 442 4.98 19.69 11.28
N GLY A 443 4.59 18.53 11.81
CA GLY A 443 5.14 17.90 12.99
C GLY A 443 4.24 18.03 14.24
N PRO A 444 3.99 19.25 14.76
CA PRO A 444 3.04 19.42 15.86
C PRO A 444 1.62 19.05 15.44
N GLU A 445 0.92 18.30 16.29
CA GLU A 445 -0.41 17.82 15.98
C GLU A 445 -1.49 18.91 16.13
N GLU A 446 -2.45 18.92 15.20
CA GLU A 446 -3.61 19.78 15.30
C GLU A 446 -4.68 19.22 16.24
N VAL A 447 -5.44 20.13 16.85
CA VAL A 447 -6.63 19.79 17.64
C VAL A 447 -7.86 19.72 16.74
N LEU A 448 -8.36 18.51 16.51
CA LEU A 448 -9.61 18.29 15.79
C LEU A 448 -10.80 18.35 16.76
N VAL A 449 -11.84 19.09 16.38
CA VAL A 449 -13.04 19.25 17.20
C VAL A 449 -14.29 18.99 16.37
N ALA A 450 -14.99 17.91 16.72
CA ALA A 450 -16.26 17.53 16.14
C ALA A 450 -17.43 17.94 17.03
N VAL A 451 -18.51 18.37 16.39
CA VAL A 451 -19.72 18.76 17.10
C VAL A 451 -20.47 17.54 17.67
N GLY A 452 -20.95 17.66 18.90
CA GLY A 452 -21.88 16.70 19.48
C GLY A 452 -23.27 16.77 18.87
N SER A 453 -24.25 16.13 19.52
CA SER A 453 -25.65 16.14 19.06
C SER A 453 -26.27 17.56 19.04
N LEU A 454 -27.40 17.75 18.34
CA LEU A 454 -28.21 19.00 18.31
C LEU A 454 -27.73 20.10 17.35
N ALA A 455 -26.69 19.85 16.56
CA ALA A 455 -26.23 20.75 15.49
C ALA A 455 -25.86 19.95 14.23
N GLY A 456 -25.73 20.63 13.09
CA GLY A 456 -25.26 20.00 11.85
C GLY A 456 -23.83 19.47 12.01
N PRO A 457 -23.44 18.38 11.32
CA PRO A 457 -22.30 17.52 11.65
C PRO A 457 -20.95 18.13 11.24
N GLN A 458 -20.56 19.21 11.92
CA GLN A 458 -19.37 19.99 11.61
C GLN A 458 -18.13 19.45 12.34
N VAL A 459 -17.01 19.45 11.62
CA VAL A 459 -15.65 19.25 12.14
C VAL A 459 -14.86 20.53 11.93
N LYS A 460 -13.99 20.85 12.89
CA LYS A 460 -13.09 22.00 12.86
C LYS A 460 -11.69 21.56 13.27
N VAL A 461 -10.68 22.11 12.62
CA VAL A 461 -9.27 21.86 12.92
C VAL A 461 -8.67 23.14 13.49
N PHE A 462 -7.91 23.02 14.58
CA PHE A 462 -7.25 24.13 15.26
C PHE A 462 -5.77 23.84 15.44
N ASN A 463 -4.92 24.82 15.21
CA ASN A 463 -3.49 24.71 15.49
C ASN A 463 -3.16 24.88 16.99
N ASP A 464 -1.87 24.79 17.30
CA ASP A 464 -1.24 24.99 18.61
C ASP A 464 -1.45 26.39 19.22
N GLN A 465 -2.01 27.35 18.48
CA GLN A 465 -2.43 28.66 19.01
C GLN A 465 -3.96 28.84 19.07
N ALA A 466 -4.72 27.75 18.98
CA ALA A 466 -6.18 27.73 18.98
C ALA A 466 -6.80 28.54 17.82
N GLN A 467 -6.10 28.65 16.70
CA GLN A 467 -6.60 29.28 15.49
C GLN A 467 -7.24 28.22 14.60
N GLU A 468 -8.49 28.46 14.16
CA GLU A 468 -9.18 27.58 13.22
C GLU A 468 -8.46 27.60 11.86
N THR A 469 -7.95 26.45 11.42
CA THR A 469 -7.27 26.26 10.14
C THR A 469 -8.22 25.72 9.07
N SER A 470 -9.11 24.81 9.46
CA SER A 470 -10.08 24.17 8.57
C SER A 470 -11.46 24.00 9.24
N SER A 471 -12.52 23.99 8.42
CA SER A 471 -13.86 23.65 8.88
C SER A 471 -14.79 23.17 7.77
N PHE A 472 -15.43 22.03 8.01
CA PHE A 472 -16.29 21.35 7.03
C PHE A 472 -17.42 20.55 7.69
N PHE A 473 -18.41 20.11 6.90
CA PHE A 473 -19.48 19.24 7.35
C PHE A 473 -19.17 17.79 6.94
N ALA A 474 -18.98 16.91 7.92
CA ALA A 474 -18.64 15.51 7.66
C ALA A 474 -19.79 14.70 7.06
N PHE A 475 -21.05 15.07 7.35
CA PHE A 475 -22.25 14.42 6.81
C PHE A 475 -23.27 15.45 6.32
N ASP A 476 -24.44 14.99 5.87
CA ASP A 476 -25.54 15.88 5.45
C ASP A 476 -25.85 16.92 6.54
N ARG A 477 -25.96 18.19 6.15
CA ARG A 477 -26.13 19.33 7.09
C ARG A 477 -27.37 19.22 7.97
N SER A 478 -28.36 18.43 7.56
CA SER A 478 -29.59 18.17 8.33
C SER A 478 -29.41 17.09 9.40
N PHE A 479 -28.34 16.30 9.35
CA PHE A 479 -28.03 15.30 10.36
C PHE A 479 -27.63 15.98 11.68
N GLN A 480 -28.22 15.54 12.80
CA GLN A 480 -28.02 16.16 14.11
C GLN A 480 -27.59 15.15 15.20
N GLY A 481 -27.16 13.95 14.78
CA GLY A 481 -26.68 12.90 15.68
C GLY A 481 -25.28 13.17 16.26
N GLY A 482 -24.58 14.18 15.73
CA GLY A 482 -23.20 14.52 16.09
C GLY A 482 -22.17 13.70 15.32
N VAL A 483 -20.90 14.09 15.47
CA VAL A 483 -19.75 13.48 14.80
C VAL A 483 -18.74 13.03 15.84
N ARG A 484 -18.10 11.90 15.59
CA ARG A 484 -17.00 11.33 16.36
C ARG A 484 -15.81 11.42 15.43
N VAL A 485 -14.71 11.94 15.93
CA VAL A 485 -13.54 12.26 15.12
C VAL A 485 -12.34 11.56 15.70
N ALA A 486 -11.45 11.15 14.80
CA ALA A 486 -10.13 10.62 15.05
C ALA A 486 -9.21 11.13 13.93
N ALA A 487 -7.90 11.04 14.12
CA ALA A 487 -6.93 11.36 13.08
C ALA A 487 -5.80 10.34 13.07
N GLY A 488 -5.18 10.19 11.91
CA GLY A 488 -4.00 9.37 11.64
C GLY A 488 -3.89 9.09 10.14
N ASP A 489 -2.72 8.73 9.66
CA ASP A 489 -2.45 8.51 8.23
C ASP A 489 -3.15 7.25 7.71
N VAL A 490 -4.42 7.36 7.31
CA VAL A 490 -5.21 6.21 6.81
C VAL A 490 -4.89 5.91 5.35
N ASN A 491 -4.29 6.86 4.63
CA ASN A 491 -4.02 6.78 3.21
C ASN A 491 -2.57 6.43 2.84
N GLY A 492 -1.67 6.43 3.83
CA GLY A 492 -0.26 6.08 3.69
C GLY A 492 0.58 7.17 3.01
N ASP A 493 0.15 8.43 3.06
CA ASP A 493 0.89 9.56 2.48
C ASP A 493 1.83 10.25 3.47
N GLY A 494 1.85 9.81 4.73
CA GLY A 494 2.67 10.33 5.81
C GLY A 494 2.12 11.61 6.43
N VAL A 495 0.85 11.95 6.21
CA VAL A 495 0.11 13.04 6.84
C VAL A 495 -1.19 12.49 7.42
N ASP A 496 -1.59 12.96 8.59
CA ASP A 496 -2.77 12.41 9.25
C ASP A 496 -4.06 12.79 8.50
N ASP A 497 -4.94 11.82 8.31
CA ASP A 497 -6.28 12.03 7.76
C ASP A 497 -7.30 12.26 8.86
N VAL A 498 -8.34 13.05 8.56
CA VAL A 498 -9.49 13.23 9.44
C VAL A 498 -10.52 12.11 9.25
N VAL A 499 -10.68 11.25 10.25
CA VAL A 499 -11.68 10.19 10.25
C VAL A 499 -12.94 10.61 11.02
N ALA A 500 -14.07 10.66 10.31
CA ALA A 500 -15.36 11.04 10.85
C ALA A 500 -16.35 9.87 10.88
N ALA A 501 -16.87 9.59 12.07
CA ALA A 501 -17.90 8.59 12.33
C ALA A 501 -19.23 9.27 12.74
N PRO A 502 -20.38 8.84 12.17
CA PRO A 502 -21.65 9.45 12.49
C PRO A 502 -22.19 8.95 13.83
N GLY A 503 -22.74 9.87 14.61
CA GLY A 503 -23.53 9.53 15.78
C GLY A 503 -24.86 8.84 15.45
N PRO A 504 -25.71 8.58 16.45
CA PRO A 504 -26.98 7.90 16.23
C PRO A 504 -27.90 8.63 15.23
N GLY A 505 -28.56 7.86 14.35
CA GLY A 505 -29.64 8.36 13.48
C GLY A 505 -29.42 8.18 11.98
N ILE A 506 -28.21 7.84 11.54
CA ILE A 506 -27.91 7.44 10.16
C ILE A 506 -27.05 6.18 10.14
N SER A 507 -26.83 5.60 8.95
CA SER A 507 -26.02 4.39 8.77
C SER A 507 -24.57 4.60 9.24
N PRO A 508 -23.89 3.54 9.74
CA PRO A 508 -22.53 3.61 10.29
C PRO A 508 -21.46 3.70 9.20
N ARG A 509 -21.55 4.73 8.35
CA ARG A 509 -20.60 4.99 7.28
C ARG A 509 -19.52 5.94 7.78
N ILE A 510 -18.26 5.49 7.78
CA ILE A 510 -17.08 6.32 8.02
C ILE A 510 -16.81 7.18 6.80
N HIS A 511 -16.49 8.44 7.02
CA HIS A 511 -15.93 9.35 6.02
C HIS A 511 -14.51 9.72 6.43
N VAL A 512 -13.57 9.70 5.47
CA VAL A 512 -12.17 10.09 5.64
C VAL A 512 -11.93 11.34 4.80
N PHE A 513 -11.32 12.35 5.40
CA PHE A 513 -11.01 13.64 4.77
C PHE A 513 -9.54 13.98 4.94
N ASP A 514 -8.98 14.78 4.04
CA ASP A 514 -7.69 15.43 4.29
C ASP A 514 -7.83 16.56 5.34
N GLY A 515 -6.71 17.17 5.74
CA GLY A 515 -6.68 18.29 6.68
C GLY A 515 -7.46 19.53 6.20
N GLU A 516 -7.60 19.71 4.89
CA GLU A 516 -8.40 20.77 4.27
C GLU A 516 -9.92 20.49 4.32
N GLY A 517 -10.33 19.24 4.55
CA GLY A 517 -11.72 18.81 4.64
C GLY A 517 -12.33 18.35 3.33
N ASP A 518 -11.52 18.04 2.32
CA ASP A 518 -11.94 17.36 1.10
C ASP A 518 -12.08 15.85 1.36
N LEU A 519 -13.18 15.28 0.88
CA LEU A 519 -13.50 13.86 1.14
C LEU A 519 -12.59 12.97 0.28
N ILE A 520 -11.74 12.17 0.94
CA ILE A 520 -10.89 11.17 0.31
C ILE A 520 -11.70 9.91 0.03
N GLN A 521 -12.36 9.35 1.06
CA GLN A 521 -13.07 8.08 0.96
C GLN A 521 -14.23 7.96 1.96
N ASN A 522 -15.10 6.97 1.74
CA ASN A 522 -16.11 6.56 2.71
C ASN A 522 -16.44 5.07 2.61
N PHE A 523 -16.71 4.43 3.74
CA PHE A 523 -16.96 2.97 3.83
C PHE A 523 -17.85 2.63 5.03
N PHE A 524 -18.38 1.40 5.07
CA PHE A 524 -19.17 0.93 6.22
C PHE A 524 -18.28 0.17 7.21
N ALA A 525 -18.28 0.61 8.46
CA ALA A 525 -17.55 -0.06 9.55
C ALA A 525 -18.31 -1.29 10.11
N PHE A 526 -19.63 -1.33 9.92
CA PHE A 526 -20.53 -2.41 10.37
C PHE A 526 -21.64 -2.64 9.34
N ASP A 527 -22.28 -3.81 9.38
CA ASP A 527 -23.39 -4.17 8.49
C ASP A 527 -24.48 -3.05 8.49
N PRO A 528 -24.82 -2.48 7.32
CA PRO A 528 -25.78 -1.37 7.20
C PRO A 528 -27.22 -1.72 7.63
N VAL A 529 -27.52 -2.99 7.89
CA VAL A 529 -28.83 -3.44 8.38
C VAL A 529 -29.07 -3.08 9.86
N GLN A 530 -28.04 -2.68 10.62
CA GLN A 530 -28.19 -2.25 12.02
C GLN A 530 -28.09 -0.72 12.19
N GLN A 531 -29.04 -0.11 12.91
CA GLN A 531 -29.02 1.30 13.35
C GLN A 531 -29.14 1.33 14.88
N PRO A 532 -28.32 2.07 15.68
CA PRO A 532 -27.58 3.30 15.31
C PRO A 532 -26.18 3.56 15.98
N GLY A 533 -25.35 4.42 15.36
CA GLY A 533 -24.24 5.18 15.97
C GLY A 533 -22.87 4.49 16.07
N LEU A 534 -21.80 5.18 15.64
CA LEU A 534 -20.43 4.66 15.58
C LEU A 534 -19.44 5.54 16.37
N PHE A 535 -18.43 4.94 16.98
CA PHE A 535 -17.15 5.55 17.35
C PHE A 535 -16.06 4.94 16.45
N ALA A 536 -15.16 5.78 15.96
CA ALA A 536 -13.96 5.33 15.27
C ALA A 536 -12.77 5.99 15.96
N ASP A 537 -11.69 5.24 16.09
CA ASP A 537 -10.36 5.76 16.40
C ASP A 537 -9.34 5.17 15.41
N VAL A 538 -8.28 5.92 15.09
CA VAL A 538 -7.29 5.55 14.06
C VAL A 538 -6.07 4.91 14.70
N ILE A 539 -5.50 3.91 14.02
CA ILE A 539 -4.24 3.29 14.41
C ILE A 539 -3.13 4.00 13.63
N GLU A 540 -2.34 4.81 14.33
CA GLU A 540 -1.02 5.20 13.85
C GLU A 540 0.07 4.74 14.82
N GLN A 541 1.21 4.36 14.23
CA GLN A 541 2.39 3.85 14.90
C GLN A 541 3.38 5.02 15.03
N ASP A 542 3.15 5.89 16.01
CA ASP A 542 3.87 7.16 16.19
C ASP A 542 5.38 7.06 16.47
N GLN A 543 6.02 5.89 16.43
CA GLN A 543 7.46 5.78 16.69
C GLN A 543 8.17 4.79 15.75
N PRO A 544 9.38 5.14 15.26
CA PRO A 544 10.21 4.22 14.49
C PRO A 544 10.65 3.05 15.39
N PRO A 545 10.33 1.78 15.07
CA PRO A 545 10.68 0.66 15.93
C PRO A 545 12.16 0.25 15.79
N PRO A 546 12.91 0.06 16.90
CA PRO A 546 14.12 -0.73 16.91
C PRO A 546 13.84 -2.20 17.31
N ALA A 547 14.24 -3.12 16.42
CA ALA A 547 14.58 -4.55 16.57
C ALA A 547 13.63 -5.52 17.34
N ILE A 548 13.04 -6.46 16.60
CA ILE A 548 12.40 -7.70 17.09
C ILE A 548 13.43 -8.84 17.15
N SER A 549 13.32 -9.74 18.13
CA SER A 549 13.87 -11.10 17.99
C SER A 549 12.97 -12.19 18.62
N THR A 550 12.64 -13.17 17.77
CA THR A 550 12.35 -14.60 18.03
C THR A 550 10.93 -15.12 17.74
N VAL A 551 10.90 -15.89 16.65
CA VAL A 551 9.89 -16.75 16.02
C VAL A 551 9.00 -17.59 16.96
N LEU A 552 7.68 -17.56 16.72
CA LEU A 552 6.82 -18.73 16.91
C LEU A 552 5.84 -18.85 15.73
N SER A 553 5.96 -19.97 15.03
CA SER A 553 5.19 -20.38 13.87
C SER A 553 3.68 -20.48 14.14
N PHE A 554 2.89 -19.59 13.53
CA PHE A 554 1.50 -19.84 13.15
C PHE A 554 1.24 -19.20 11.78
N PHE A 555 0.46 -19.89 10.95
CA PHE A 555 0.07 -19.45 9.61
C PHE A 555 -0.57 -18.05 9.67
N VAL A 556 0.01 -17.08 8.96
CA VAL A 556 -0.72 -15.88 8.51
C VAL A 556 -1.04 -16.14 7.04
N GLN A 557 -2.32 -16.38 6.75
CA GLN A 557 -2.86 -16.24 5.40
C GLN A 557 -3.24 -14.76 5.20
N GLY A 558 -2.99 -14.23 4.00
CA GLY A 558 -3.50 -12.94 3.53
C GLY A 558 -2.60 -11.73 3.79
N LEU A 559 -1.64 -11.45 2.90
CA LEU A 559 -1.06 -10.11 2.73
C LEU A 559 -2.05 -9.22 1.93
N PRO A 560 -2.02 -7.88 2.05
CA PRO A 560 -2.79 -6.99 1.17
C PRO A 560 -2.38 -7.23 -0.29
N VAL A 561 -3.36 -7.55 -1.12
CA VAL A 561 -3.13 -7.84 -2.53
C VAL A 561 -3.03 -6.52 -3.31
N ALA A 562 -1.83 -6.18 -3.75
CA ALA A 562 -1.64 -5.16 -4.78
C ALA A 562 -2.37 -5.62 -6.05
N GLY A 563 -3.41 -4.90 -6.48
CA GLY A 563 -4.42 -5.40 -7.43
C GLY A 563 -3.92 -6.21 -8.61
N ARG A 564 -4.35 -7.47 -8.71
CA ARG A 564 -3.75 -8.44 -9.63
C ARG A 564 -4.46 -8.59 -10.96
N LEU A 565 -3.70 -9.06 -11.93
CA LEU A 565 -4.22 -9.58 -13.18
C LEU A 565 -3.96 -11.09 -13.26
N PHE A 566 -5.03 -11.88 -13.40
CA PHE A 566 -4.94 -13.29 -13.74
C PHE A 566 -5.29 -13.51 -15.22
N VAL A 567 -4.50 -14.35 -15.89
CA VAL A 567 -4.69 -14.66 -17.31
C VAL A 567 -4.73 -16.17 -17.51
N ALA A 568 -5.85 -16.66 -18.05
CA ALA A 568 -5.98 -18.04 -18.48
C ALA A 568 -5.30 -18.22 -19.85
N ASN A 569 -4.21 -18.98 -19.89
CA ASN A 569 -3.44 -19.25 -21.09
C ASN A 569 -3.87 -20.60 -21.66
N GLY A 570 -4.77 -20.55 -22.64
CA GLY A 570 -5.45 -21.73 -23.17
C GLY A 570 -4.56 -22.69 -23.97
N VAL A 571 -3.42 -22.21 -24.49
CA VAL A 571 -2.45 -23.06 -25.23
C VAL A 571 -1.41 -23.65 -24.28
N GLY A 572 -0.99 -22.86 -23.29
CA GLY A 572 0.00 -23.28 -22.29
C GLY A 572 -0.57 -24.13 -21.14
N ASP A 573 -1.89 -24.38 -21.12
CA ASP A 573 -2.61 -25.08 -20.04
C ASP A 573 -2.27 -24.54 -18.64
N ARG A 574 -2.26 -23.20 -18.52
CA ARG A 574 -1.85 -22.52 -17.29
C ARG A 574 -2.67 -21.28 -16.97
N VAL A 575 -2.62 -20.84 -15.72
CA VAL A 575 -3.06 -19.51 -15.30
C VAL A 575 -1.84 -18.74 -14.82
N THR A 576 -1.55 -17.59 -15.43
CA THR A 576 -0.46 -16.71 -15.00
C THR A 576 -1.02 -15.53 -14.22
N SER A 577 -0.33 -15.11 -13.17
CA SER A 577 -0.66 -13.89 -12.42
C SER A 577 0.38 -12.81 -12.66
N TYR A 578 -0.04 -11.56 -12.55
CA TYR A 578 0.80 -10.37 -12.67
C TYR A 578 0.44 -9.39 -11.56
N GLY A 579 1.41 -8.55 -11.17
CA GLY A 579 1.26 -7.64 -10.03
C GLY A 579 0.35 -6.45 -10.30
N SER A 580 0.39 -5.48 -9.39
CA SER A 580 -0.43 -4.25 -9.43
C SER A 580 -0.55 -3.66 -10.83
N LEU A 581 -1.79 -3.43 -11.29
CA LEU A 581 -2.08 -2.70 -12.52
C LEU A 581 -1.54 -1.24 -12.51
N ALA A 582 -1.16 -0.70 -11.34
CA ALA A 582 -0.41 0.56 -11.26
C ALA A 582 1.03 0.42 -11.81
N GLY A 583 1.65 -0.76 -11.65
CA GLY A 583 2.99 -1.13 -12.12
C GLY A 583 3.02 -1.88 -13.45
N LEU A 584 1.96 -2.65 -13.78
CA LEU A 584 1.89 -3.38 -15.05
C LEU A 584 2.08 -2.42 -16.23
N ALA A 585 3.14 -2.73 -16.95
CA ALA A 585 3.60 -2.12 -18.18
C ALA A 585 4.46 -0.84 -18.11
N ALA A 586 5.31 -0.66 -17.09
CA ALA A 586 6.60 0.00 -17.35
C ALA A 586 7.43 -0.77 -18.41
N ASP A 587 7.42 -2.11 -18.31
CA ASP A 587 8.02 -3.02 -19.29
C ASP A 587 6.91 -3.82 -20.00
N PRO A 588 6.78 -3.76 -21.33
CA PRO A 588 5.82 -4.59 -22.06
C PRO A 588 6.09 -6.10 -21.91
N ASN A 589 7.31 -6.52 -21.61
CA ASN A 589 7.73 -7.93 -21.48
C ASN A 589 7.90 -8.35 -20.01
N GLU A 590 7.10 -7.80 -19.11
CA GLU A 590 7.11 -8.11 -17.68
C GLU A 590 6.80 -9.60 -17.41
N PRO A 591 7.62 -10.31 -16.61
CA PRO A 591 7.40 -11.72 -16.32
C PRO A 591 6.20 -11.94 -15.39
N ALA A 592 5.53 -13.09 -15.53
CA ALA A 592 4.49 -13.50 -14.60
C ALA A 592 5.04 -13.64 -13.18
N LEU A 593 4.27 -13.19 -12.18
CA LEU A 593 4.59 -13.36 -10.76
C LEU A 593 4.47 -14.83 -10.36
N THR A 594 3.33 -15.44 -10.69
CA THR A 594 3.12 -16.87 -10.50
C THR A 594 2.56 -17.50 -11.78
N SER A 595 2.78 -18.80 -11.91
CA SER A 595 2.19 -19.63 -12.97
C SER A 595 1.66 -20.90 -12.34
N LEU A 596 0.36 -21.14 -12.44
CA LEU A 596 -0.27 -22.41 -12.13
C LEU A 596 -0.26 -23.30 -13.37
N GLU A 597 0.59 -24.33 -13.34
CA GLU A 597 0.79 -25.22 -14.49
C GLU A 597 1.23 -26.62 -14.04
N GLY A 598 0.90 -27.62 -14.86
CA GLY A 598 1.28 -29.02 -14.64
C GLY A 598 0.11 -29.94 -14.33
N ASP A 599 0.38 -31.25 -14.32
CA ASP A 599 -0.65 -32.29 -14.32
C ASP A 599 -1.59 -32.29 -13.10
N LEU A 600 -1.13 -31.83 -11.92
CA LEU A 600 -1.92 -31.78 -10.68
C LEU A 600 -2.92 -30.64 -10.70
N THR A 601 -2.64 -29.54 -11.39
CA THR A 601 -3.57 -28.42 -11.55
C THR A 601 -4.85 -28.84 -12.27
N THR A 602 -4.78 -29.89 -13.10
CA THR A 602 -5.86 -30.36 -13.98
C THR A 602 -6.39 -29.31 -14.96
N LEU A 603 -5.62 -28.25 -15.21
CA LEU A 603 -5.86 -27.31 -16.31
C LEU A 603 -5.69 -28.04 -17.66
N ASP A 604 -6.64 -27.85 -18.57
CA ASP A 604 -6.63 -28.41 -19.93
C ASP A 604 -7.58 -27.58 -20.81
N GLY A 605 -6.98 -26.70 -21.62
CA GLY A 605 -7.66 -25.64 -22.36
C GLY A 605 -8.44 -24.67 -21.44
N PRO A 606 -7.77 -23.99 -20.49
CA PRO A 606 -8.42 -22.94 -19.71
C PRO A 606 -8.91 -21.81 -20.63
N LEU A 607 -10.17 -21.37 -20.48
CA LEU A 607 -10.79 -20.37 -21.38
C LEU A 607 -11.26 -19.09 -20.71
N PHE A 608 -11.99 -19.18 -19.60
CA PHE A 608 -12.51 -18.01 -18.87
C PHE A 608 -12.22 -18.15 -17.38
N LEU A 609 -12.06 -16.99 -16.76
CA LEU A 609 -11.92 -16.81 -15.32
C LEU A 609 -13.10 -15.99 -14.81
N ASP A 610 -13.48 -16.22 -13.56
CA ASP A 610 -14.32 -15.31 -12.78
C ASP A 610 -14.09 -15.58 -11.29
N GLY A 611 -14.35 -14.63 -10.40
CA GLY A 611 -13.98 -14.77 -8.99
C GLY A 611 -14.64 -13.73 -8.09
N ASP A 612 -14.42 -13.87 -6.78
CA ASP A 612 -14.74 -12.80 -5.83
C ASP A 612 -13.50 -11.93 -5.65
N THR A 613 -13.29 -10.99 -6.56
CA THR A 613 -12.10 -10.13 -6.55
C THR A 613 -12.17 -8.99 -5.52
N LEU A 614 -13.05 -9.11 -4.52
CA LEU A 614 -13.17 -8.17 -3.39
C LEU A 614 -12.74 -8.81 -2.06
N ASP A 615 -12.46 -10.11 -2.03
CA ASP A 615 -11.86 -10.77 -0.87
C ASP A 615 -10.33 -10.67 -0.90
N GLN A 616 -9.69 -10.89 0.26
CA GLN A 616 -8.22 -10.83 0.39
C GLN A 616 -7.51 -12.06 -0.19
N ASP A 617 -8.29 -13.06 -0.61
CA ASP A 617 -7.79 -14.39 -0.95
C ASP A 617 -7.66 -14.54 -2.49
N ASP A 618 -8.13 -13.59 -3.31
CA ASP A 618 -8.09 -13.66 -4.79
C ASP A 618 -8.70 -14.98 -5.31
N ASP A 619 -9.81 -15.39 -4.72
CA ASP A 619 -10.47 -16.64 -5.06
C ASP A 619 -11.01 -16.60 -6.48
N PHE A 620 -10.63 -17.58 -7.30
CA PHE A 620 -11.08 -17.65 -8.68
C PHE A 620 -11.50 -19.03 -9.16
N PHE A 621 -12.43 -19.00 -10.10
CA PHE A 621 -12.88 -20.13 -10.89
C PHE A 621 -12.25 -20.06 -12.28
N VAL A 622 -11.86 -21.21 -12.81
CA VAL A 622 -11.35 -21.33 -14.18
C VAL A 622 -12.01 -22.48 -14.93
N SER A 623 -12.39 -22.23 -16.18
CA SER A 623 -13.05 -23.23 -17.02
C SER A 623 -12.01 -24.11 -17.71
N SER A 624 -11.84 -25.36 -17.27
CA SER A 624 -10.99 -26.36 -17.92
C SER A 624 -11.80 -27.09 -19.01
N SER A 625 -11.83 -26.47 -20.18
CA SER A 625 -12.85 -26.73 -21.21
C SER A 625 -12.72 -28.11 -21.83
N ILE A 626 -11.48 -28.55 -22.09
CA ILE A 626 -11.20 -29.85 -22.70
C ILE A 626 -11.49 -30.96 -21.70
N ARG A 627 -11.16 -30.76 -20.42
CA ARG A 627 -11.45 -31.68 -19.31
C ARG A 627 -12.91 -31.71 -18.85
N GLN A 628 -13.74 -30.79 -19.31
CA GLN A 628 -15.16 -30.69 -18.93
C GLN A 628 -15.35 -30.43 -17.43
N SER A 629 -14.53 -29.54 -16.86
CA SER A 629 -14.58 -29.18 -15.44
C SER A 629 -14.46 -27.69 -15.20
N ILE A 630 -15.03 -27.23 -14.09
CA ILE A 630 -14.70 -25.93 -13.49
C ILE A 630 -13.79 -26.19 -12.29
N LEU A 631 -12.67 -25.50 -12.25
CA LEU A 631 -11.71 -25.60 -11.15
C LEU A 631 -11.86 -24.35 -10.29
N TYR A 632 -11.75 -24.52 -8.98
CA TYR A 632 -11.73 -23.44 -8.01
C TYR A 632 -10.39 -23.52 -7.29
N PHE A 633 -9.71 -22.38 -7.22
CA PHE A 633 -8.48 -22.17 -6.48
C PHE A 633 -8.78 -21.13 -5.41
N ALA A 634 -8.60 -21.52 -4.15
CA ALA A 634 -8.58 -20.60 -3.04
C ALA A 634 -7.21 -19.93 -2.94
N ASP A 635 -7.15 -18.74 -2.38
CA ASP A 635 -5.88 -18.02 -2.17
C ASP A 635 -5.11 -17.80 -3.49
N GLY A 636 -5.81 -17.51 -4.59
CA GLY A 636 -5.27 -17.45 -5.95
C GLY A 636 -4.00 -16.60 -6.08
N ALA A 637 -3.87 -15.60 -5.20
CA ALA A 637 -2.70 -14.75 -5.00
C ALA A 637 -1.39 -15.53 -4.72
N THR A 638 -1.48 -16.63 -3.98
CA THR A 638 -0.30 -17.35 -3.47
C THR A 638 -0.06 -18.67 -4.21
N GLN A 639 -1.04 -19.09 -5.01
CA GLN A 639 -1.01 -20.33 -5.76
C GLN A 639 -0.01 -20.25 -6.91
N ALA A 640 0.91 -21.22 -6.96
CA ALA A 640 1.93 -21.33 -7.99
C ALA A 640 2.33 -22.79 -8.27
N GLY A 641 2.95 -23.01 -9.43
CA GLY A 641 3.48 -24.30 -9.85
C GLY A 641 2.39 -25.34 -10.09
N ASN A 642 2.73 -26.59 -9.78
CA ASN A 642 1.88 -27.76 -10.04
C ASN A 642 0.96 -28.07 -8.86
N THR A 643 0.16 -27.09 -8.45
CA THR A 643 -0.71 -27.17 -7.26
C THR A 643 -2.13 -27.60 -7.67
N PRO A 644 -2.74 -28.60 -7.02
CA PRO A 644 -4.08 -29.03 -7.34
C PRO A 644 -5.13 -27.98 -6.95
N PRO A 645 -6.29 -27.95 -7.63
CA PRO A 645 -7.39 -27.05 -7.26
C PRO A 645 -8.00 -27.48 -5.92
N ASP A 646 -8.39 -26.51 -5.10
CA ASP A 646 -9.08 -26.71 -3.82
C ASP A 646 -10.43 -27.38 -4.00
N ALA A 647 -11.07 -27.12 -5.14
CA ALA A 647 -12.25 -27.84 -5.57
C ALA A 647 -12.34 -28.00 -7.09
N SER A 648 -12.97 -29.09 -7.52
CA SER A 648 -13.25 -29.34 -8.93
C SER A 648 -14.70 -29.77 -9.13
N LEU A 649 -15.42 -29.01 -9.94
CA LEU A 649 -16.74 -29.38 -10.43
C LEU A 649 -16.58 -30.13 -11.75
N GLY A 650 -16.75 -31.45 -11.70
CA GLY A 650 -16.54 -32.31 -12.86
C GLY A 650 -17.18 -33.69 -12.68
N GLY A 651 -17.43 -34.38 -13.79
CA GLY A 651 -18.11 -35.67 -13.78
C GLY A 651 -19.40 -35.67 -14.60
N ARG A 652 -20.13 -36.78 -14.60
CA ARG A 652 -21.30 -36.96 -15.47
C ARG A 652 -22.57 -36.30 -14.92
N ASN A 653 -22.68 -36.17 -13.60
CA ASN A 653 -23.86 -35.62 -12.95
C ASN A 653 -23.91 -34.10 -13.07
N THR A 654 -22.76 -33.44 -13.22
CA THR A 654 -22.66 -31.99 -13.44
C THR A 654 -23.38 -31.57 -14.73
N ARG A 655 -23.34 -32.41 -15.78
CA ARG A 655 -23.86 -32.08 -17.13
C ARG A 655 -23.07 -30.97 -17.82
N LEU A 656 -21.83 -30.72 -17.38
CA LEU A 656 -20.91 -29.87 -18.10
C LEU A 656 -20.69 -30.42 -19.52
N ALA A 657 -20.72 -29.54 -20.53
CA ALA A 657 -20.57 -29.90 -21.93
C ALA A 657 -19.86 -28.79 -22.71
N SER A 658 -18.53 -28.89 -22.78
CA SER A 658 -17.61 -27.83 -23.20
C SER A 658 -17.89 -26.55 -22.42
N PRO A 659 -17.62 -26.57 -21.10
CA PRO A 659 -17.78 -25.36 -20.30
C PRO A 659 -16.86 -24.27 -20.84
N CYS A 660 -17.41 -23.07 -21.03
CA CYS A 660 -16.66 -21.88 -21.47
C CYS A 660 -16.81 -20.81 -20.38
N GLY A 661 -17.60 -19.77 -20.62
CA GLY A 661 -17.80 -18.67 -19.68
C GLY A 661 -18.35 -19.12 -18.33
N ILE A 662 -17.84 -18.48 -17.29
CA ILE A 662 -18.24 -18.62 -15.90
C ILE A 662 -18.81 -17.28 -15.45
N ALA A 663 -19.81 -17.30 -14.57
CA ALA A 663 -20.18 -16.13 -13.79
C ALA A 663 -20.46 -16.53 -12.33
N PHE A 664 -19.93 -15.80 -11.36
CA PHE A 664 -20.11 -16.04 -9.94
C PHE A 664 -20.95 -14.93 -9.29
N ASP A 665 -21.91 -15.33 -8.46
CA ASP A 665 -22.74 -14.45 -7.63
C ASP A 665 -22.41 -14.75 -6.16
N PRO A 666 -21.43 -14.06 -5.55
CA PRO A 666 -21.05 -14.32 -4.16
C PRO A 666 -22.22 -14.08 -3.20
N GLY A 667 -23.00 -13.00 -3.43
CA GLY A 667 -24.15 -12.65 -2.59
C GLY A 667 -25.28 -13.69 -2.57
N ARG A 668 -25.37 -14.54 -3.59
CA ARG A 668 -26.35 -15.65 -3.64
C ARG A 668 -25.71 -17.04 -3.56
N GLY A 669 -24.38 -17.13 -3.54
CA GLY A 669 -23.63 -18.39 -3.60
C GLY A 669 -23.96 -19.21 -4.85
N LEU A 670 -24.01 -18.57 -6.03
CA LEU A 670 -24.37 -19.23 -7.29
C LEU A 670 -23.26 -19.12 -8.34
N VAL A 671 -22.90 -20.25 -8.95
CA VAL A 671 -21.99 -20.30 -10.11
C VAL A 671 -22.76 -20.68 -11.36
N TYR A 672 -22.70 -19.84 -12.39
CA TYR A 672 -23.28 -20.05 -13.70
C TYR A 672 -22.20 -20.51 -14.68
N VAL A 673 -22.47 -21.56 -15.45
CA VAL A 673 -21.51 -22.12 -16.40
C VAL A 673 -22.16 -22.24 -17.78
N ALA A 674 -21.59 -21.56 -18.78
CA ALA A 674 -22.00 -21.68 -20.17
C ALA A 674 -21.49 -22.99 -20.77
N ASN A 675 -22.41 -23.84 -21.21
CA ASN A 675 -22.10 -25.11 -21.86
C ASN A 675 -22.34 -24.99 -23.36
N HIS A 676 -21.25 -24.81 -24.10
CA HIS A 676 -21.31 -24.51 -25.52
C HIS A 676 -21.92 -25.66 -26.34
N ASN A 677 -21.58 -26.91 -26.03
CA ASN A 677 -21.94 -28.06 -26.88
C ASN A 677 -23.38 -28.54 -26.71
N ASN A 678 -24.04 -28.20 -25.61
CA ASN A 678 -25.42 -28.62 -25.33
C ASN A 678 -26.42 -27.44 -25.25
N ASN A 679 -25.99 -26.24 -25.66
CA ASN A 679 -26.79 -25.02 -25.70
C ASN A 679 -27.50 -24.72 -24.37
N SER A 680 -26.77 -24.80 -23.25
CA SER A 680 -27.34 -24.59 -21.92
C SER A 680 -26.42 -23.80 -20.99
N ILE A 681 -27.01 -23.23 -19.95
CA ILE A 681 -26.26 -22.71 -18.79
C ILE A 681 -26.65 -23.56 -17.58
N THR A 682 -25.67 -24.18 -16.93
CA THR A 682 -25.89 -24.91 -15.68
C THR A 682 -25.59 -24.00 -14.50
N VAL A 683 -26.41 -24.08 -13.45
CA VAL A 683 -26.23 -23.27 -12.24
C VAL A 683 -26.02 -24.17 -11.03
N TYR A 684 -24.99 -23.88 -10.24
CA TYR A 684 -24.60 -24.64 -9.06
C TYR A 684 -24.63 -23.75 -7.82
N ARG A 685 -24.72 -24.39 -6.65
CA ARG A 685 -24.43 -23.71 -5.39
C ARG A 685 -22.92 -23.65 -5.24
N PHE A 686 -22.44 -22.54 -4.71
CA PHE A 686 -21.10 -22.46 -4.15
C PHE A 686 -21.12 -21.58 -2.90
N THR A 687 -21.04 -22.21 -1.73
CA THR A 687 -20.75 -21.54 -0.45
C THR A 687 -19.41 -21.98 0.13
N GLY A 688 -18.57 -22.62 -0.70
CA GLY A 688 -17.25 -23.13 -0.35
C GLY A 688 -16.89 -24.43 -1.11
N PRO A 689 -15.63 -24.87 -1.01
CA PRO A 689 -15.08 -26.00 -1.78
C PRO A 689 -15.89 -27.31 -1.69
N GLY A 690 -16.52 -27.55 -0.54
CA GLY A 690 -17.29 -28.78 -0.28
C GLY A 690 -18.56 -28.95 -1.12
N ASP A 691 -19.04 -27.90 -1.80
CA ASP A 691 -20.19 -28.00 -2.71
C ASP A 691 -19.85 -28.61 -4.08
N PHE A 692 -18.56 -28.63 -4.45
CA PHE A 692 -18.08 -29.07 -5.76
C PHE A 692 -17.69 -30.57 -5.76
N GLY A 693 -17.71 -31.16 -6.95
CA GLY A 693 -17.50 -32.59 -7.20
C GLY A 693 -18.37 -33.07 -8.37
N ASP A 694 -18.75 -34.35 -8.38
CA ASP A 694 -19.71 -34.90 -9.36
C ASP A 694 -21.17 -34.69 -8.91
N VAL A 695 -21.56 -33.42 -8.78
CA VAL A 695 -22.86 -32.98 -8.26
C VAL A 695 -23.80 -32.52 -9.38
N PRO A 696 -25.12 -32.76 -9.29
CA PRO A 696 -26.08 -32.23 -10.25
C PRO A 696 -26.23 -30.71 -10.12
N PRO A 697 -26.50 -29.98 -11.22
CA PRO A 697 -26.77 -28.56 -11.14
C PRO A 697 -28.08 -28.32 -10.38
N LEU A 698 -28.15 -27.21 -9.63
CA LEU A 698 -29.40 -26.74 -9.00
C LEU A 698 -30.50 -26.57 -10.05
N ARG A 699 -30.10 -26.10 -11.24
CA ARG A 699 -30.96 -25.91 -12.40
C ARG A 699 -30.16 -25.80 -13.69
N THR A 700 -30.83 -26.08 -14.80
CA THR A 700 -30.28 -25.93 -16.15
C THR A 700 -31.17 -24.97 -16.94
N ILE A 701 -30.60 -23.87 -17.39
CA ILE A 701 -31.23 -22.88 -18.25
C ILE A 701 -31.01 -23.32 -19.70
N THR A 702 -32.09 -23.44 -20.46
CA THR A 702 -32.07 -23.95 -21.86
C THR A 702 -32.85 -22.99 -22.77
N GLY A 703 -32.91 -23.28 -24.08
CA GLY A 703 -33.67 -22.44 -25.04
C GLY A 703 -32.81 -21.47 -25.84
N PHE A 704 -31.48 -21.56 -25.70
CA PHE A 704 -30.56 -20.83 -26.55
C PHE A 704 -30.54 -21.44 -27.97
N PRO A 705 -30.63 -20.61 -29.03
CA PRO A 705 -30.59 -21.08 -30.42
C PRO A 705 -29.18 -21.51 -30.87
N ALA A 706 -28.14 -21.16 -30.10
CA ALA A 706 -26.76 -21.59 -30.28
C ALA A 706 -26.06 -21.71 -28.92
N GLY A 707 -24.88 -22.33 -28.91
CA GLY A 707 -24.08 -22.52 -27.70
C GLY A 707 -23.74 -21.18 -27.04
N PRO A 708 -24.12 -20.96 -25.76
CA PRO A 708 -23.60 -19.83 -25.01
C PRO A 708 -22.09 -19.95 -24.89
N PHE A 709 -21.38 -18.83 -24.89
CA PHE A 709 -19.93 -18.81 -24.86
C PHE A 709 -19.40 -18.04 -23.64
N GLY A 710 -19.39 -16.71 -23.67
CA GLY A 710 -19.03 -15.85 -22.54
C GLY A 710 -20.24 -15.45 -21.70
N LEU A 711 -20.01 -15.17 -20.42
CA LEU A 711 -21.01 -14.74 -19.45
C LEU A 711 -20.55 -13.46 -18.76
N ALA A 712 -21.49 -12.57 -18.45
CA ALA A 712 -21.26 -11.43 -17.55
C ALA A 712 -22.48 -11.22 -16.66
N LEU A 713 -22.28 -11.19 -15.35
CA LEU A 713 -23.36 -11.07 -14.37
C LEU A 713 -23.43 -9.65 -13.81
N ASP A 714 -24.62 -9.07 -13.81
CA ASP A 714 -24.98 -7.91 -12.99
C ASP A 714 -25.72 -8.43 -11.74
N PRO A 715 -25.02 -8.63 -10.60
CA PRO A 715 -25.61 -9.23 -9.41
C PRO A 715 -26.64 -8.32 -8.74
N GLY A 716 -26.46 -7.00 -8.86
CA GLY A 716 -27.36 -5.99 -8.27
C GLY A 716 -28.74 -5.97 -8.94
N ASN A 717 -28.79 -6.19 -10.25
CA ASN A 717 -30.05 -6.26 -11.01
C ASN A 717 -30.51 -7.69 -11.32
N ASP A 718 -29.82 -8.71 -10.80
CA ASP A 718 -30.07 -10.13 -11.05
C ASP A 718 -30.19 -10.44 -12.56
N ARG A 719 -29.17 -10.07 -13.32
CA ARG A 719 -29.20 -10.16 -14.78
C ARG A 719 -27.92 -10.77 -15.34
N LEU A 720 -28.08 -11.73 -16.24
CA LEU A 720 -26.98 -12.40 -16.93
C LEU A 720 -26.96 -12.03 -18.41
N TYR A 721 -25.82 -11.52 -18.87
CA TYR A 721 -25.52 -11.29 -20.28
C TYR A 721 -24.75 -12.48 -20.83
N VAL A 722 -25.11 -12.92 -22.04
CA VAL A 722 -24.60 -14.16 -22.62
C VAL A 722 -24.21 -13.92 -24.06
N SER A 723 -22.97 -14.18 -24.43
CA SER A 723 -22.55 -14.11 -25.83
C SER A 723 -22.94 -15.40 -26.56
N LEU A 724 -23.53 -15.22 -27.74
CA LEU A 724 -23.89 -16.31 -28.65
C LEU A 724 -22.97 -16.23 -29.86
N ILE A 725 -21.75 -16.72 -29.68
CA ILE A 725 -20.63 -16.54 -30.61
C ILE A 725 -20.98 -16.92 -32.06
N ALA A 726 -21.71 -18.03 -32.26
CA ALA A 726 -22.09 -18.52 -33.60
C ALA A 726 -23.20 -17.70 -34.28
N LEU A 727 -23.90 -16.85 -33.53
CA LEU A 727 -25.00 -16.01 -34.04
C LEU A 727 -24.63 -14.53 -34.14
N ASN A 728 -23.49 -14.12 -33.59
CA ASN A 728 -23.10 -12.72 -33.46
C ASN A 728 -24.08 -11.88 -32.62
N ASP A 729 -24.78 -12.51 -31.68
CA ASP A 729 -25.76 -11.88 -30.81
C ASP A 729 -25.32 -11.95 -29.33
N ILE A 730 -25.89 -11.07 -28.52
CA ILE A 730 -25.85 -11.11 -27.06
C ILE A 730 -27.27 -11.35 -26.57
N ALA A 731 -27.45 -12.32 -25.67
CA ALA A 731 -28.71 -12.59 -25.01
C ALA A 731 -28.74 -12.00 -23.60
N VAL A 732 -29.90 -11.53 -23.16
CA VAL A 732 -30.11 -10.94 -21.83
C VAL A 732 -31.12 -11.76 -21.04
N ILE A 733 -30.69 -12.30 -19.91
CA ILE A 733 -31.54 -13.08 -18.99
C ILE A 733 -31.79 -12.21 -17.75
N ASN A 734 -33.01 -11.72 -17.62
CA ASN A 734 -33.46 -11.07 -16.39
C ASN A 734 -33.86 -12.13 -15.35
N ASN A 735 -33.71 -11.82 -14.06
CA ASN A 735 -33.98 -12.74 -12.96
C ASN A 735 -33.16 -14.04 -13.09
N ALA A 736 -31.85 -13.91 -13.31
CA ALA A 736 -30.94 -15.03 -13.56
C ALA A 736 -30.91 -16.03 -12.38
N SER A 737 -30.99 -15.52 -11.15
CA SER A 737 -31.05 -16.30 -9.91
C SER A 737 -32.31 -17.18 -9.81
N GLY A 738 -33.42 -16.72 -10.36
CA GLY A 738 -34.69 -17.46 -10.43
C GLY A 738 -34.93 -18.20 -11.75
N ALA A 739 -34.09 -17.99 -12.77
CA ALA A 739 -34.28 -18.57 -14.10
C ALA A 739 -34.17 -20.09 -14.05
N ASN A 740 -35.24 -20.79 -14.41
CA ASN A 740 -35.30 -22.24 -14.46
C ASN A 740 -36.00 -22.68 -15.76
N ALA A 741 -35.63 -23.85 -16.29
CA ALA A 741 -36.15 -24.42 -17.53
C ALA A 741 -35.75 -23.66 -18.82
N THR A 742 -36.63 -23.65 -19.83
CA THR A 742 -36.39 -23.10 -21.17
C THR A 742 -36.75 -21.61 -21.20
N VAL A 743 -35.76 -20.76 -21.46
CA VAL A 743 -35.90 -19.32 -21.64
C VAL A 743 -35.95 -18.95 -23.13
N SER A 744 -36.52 -17.79 -23.45
CA SER A 744 -36.42 -17.16 -24.77
C SER A 744 -35.95 -15.72 -24.58
N PRO A 745 -34.68 -15.51 -24.19
CA PRO A 745 -34.19 -14.20 -23.80
C PRO A 745 -34.26 -13.21 -24.98
N PRO A 746 -34.54 -11.93 -24.73
CA PRO A 746 -34.27 -10.89 -25.72
C PRO A 746 -32.80 -10.95 -26.14
N ARG A 747 -32.57 -10.71 -27.42
CA ARG A 747 -31.24 -10.74 -28.04
C ARG A 747 -31.02 -9.47 -28.82
N PHE A 748 -29.79 -8.97 -28.79
CA PHE A 748 -29.37 -7.85 -29.61
C PHE A 748 -28.00 -8.10 -30.24
N SER A 749 -27.71 -7.40 -31.33
CA SER A 749 -26.42 -7.41 -32.03
C SER A 749 -26.10 -6.02 -32.55
N ALA A 750 -24.87 -5.82 -33.03
CA ALA A 750 -24.45 -4.58 -33.66
C ALA A 750 -23.89 -4.84 -35.06
N ALA A 751 -23.96 -3.82 -35.92
CA ALA A 751 -23.30 -3.88 -37.23
C ALA A 751 -21.79 -4.08 -37.04
N GLY A 752 -21.24 -5.14 -37.63
CA GLY A 752 -19.83 -5.48 -37.50
C GLY A 752 -19.47 -6.35 -36.29
N LEU A 753 -20.39 -6.59 -35.35
CA LEU A 753 -20.16 -7.56 -34.28
C LEU A 753 -19.96 -8.95 -34.90
N GLN A 754 -18.80 -9.57 -34.65
CA GLN A 754 -18.44 -10.87 -35.19
C GLN A 754 -17.78 -11.74 -34.12
N ALA A 755 -18.36 -12.92 -33.90
CA ALA A 755 -17.95 -13.86 -32.86
C ALA A 755 -17.75 -13.16 -31.50
N PRO A 756 -18.82 -12.62 -30.88
CA PRO A 756 -18.73 -12.09 -29.53
C PRO A 756 -18.28 -13.20 -28.59
N ALA A 757 -17.17 -12.98 -27.90
CA ALA A 757 -16.55 -13.94 -27.00
C ALA A 757 -16.80 -13.52 -25.55
N GLY A 758 -15.78 -13.04 -24.84
CA GLY A 758 -15.91 -12.53 -23.48
C GLY A 758 -16.70 -11.24 -23.36
N LEU A 759 -17.26 -11.05 -22.17
CA LEU A 759 -18.17 -9.98 -21.80
C LEU A 759 -17.79 -9.48 -20.43
N TYR A 760 -17.87 -8.18 -20.22
CA TYR A 760 -17.80 -7.58 -18.89
C TYR A 760 -18.92 -6.56 -18.73
N ILE A 761 -19.59 -6.55 -17.58
CA ILE A 761 -20.62 -5.55 -17.24
C ILE A 761 -20.12 -4.71 -16.07
N ASP A 762 -20.02 -3.40 -16.26
CA ASP A 762 -19.90 -2.45 -15.16
C ASP A 762 -21.30 -2.26 -14.56
N PRO A 763 -21.59 -2.81 -13.36
CA PRO A 763 -22.92 -2.74 -12.77
C PRO A 763 -23.28 -1.34 -12.28
N LEU A 764 -22.28 -0.51 -11.93
CA LEU A 764 -22.50 0.86 -11.44
C LEU A 764 -22.92 1.78 -12.58
N ARG A 765 -22.26 1.67 -13.74
CA ARG A 765 -22.53 2.50 -14.92
C ARG A 765 -23.54 1.87 -15.89
N GLN A 766 -23.96 0.64 -15.63
CA GLN A 766 -24.84 -0.14 -16.51
C GLN A 766 -24.30 -0.21 -17.94
N ARG A 767 -23.03 -0.60 -18.07
CA ARG A 767 -22.27 -0.52 -19.33
C ARG A 767 -21.57 -1.84 -19.64
N LEU A 768 -21.95 -2.45 -20.76
CA LEU A 768 -21.45 -3.76 -21.20
C LEU A 768 -20.34 -3.59 -22.25
N TYR A 769 -19.22 -4.26 -22.01
CA TYR A 769 -18.07 -4.37 -22.89
C TYR A 769 -18.06 -5.77 -23.52
N VAL A 770 -17.78 -5.83 -24.82
CA VAL A 770 -17.89 -7.09 -25.59
C VAL A 770 -16.66 -7.25 -26.48
N ALA A 771 -15.86 -8.29 -26.20
CA ALA A 771 -14.80 -8.72 -27.11
C ALA A 771 -15.41 -9.32 -28.38
N SER A 772 -15.21 -8.68 -29.53
CA SER A 772 -15.48 -9.28 -30.84
C SER A 772 -14.18 -9.84 -31.39
N GLN A 773 -14.10 -11.16 -31.59
CA GLN A 773 -12.86 -11.83 -32.01
C GLN A 773 -12.21 -11.18 -33.23
N LEU A 774 -13.01 -10.64 -34.15
CA LEU A 774 -12.51 -10.15 -35.45
C LEU A 774 -12.69 -8.65 -35.68
N ASN A 775 -13.33 -7.92 -34.75
CA ASN A 775 -13.73 -6.52 -35.01
C ASN A 775 -13.56 -5.58 -33.82
N GLY A 776 -12.81 -5.94 -32.78
CA GLY A 776 -12.50 -5.04 -31.67
C GLY A 776 -13.51 -5.11 -30.52
N VAL A 777 -13.55 -4.07 -29.67
CA VAL A 777 -14.43 -4.05 -28.49
C VAL A 777 -15.67 -3.20 -28.76
N PHE A 778 -16.85 -3.81 -28.58
CA PHE A 778 -18.14 -3.12 -28.68
C PHE A 778 -18.64 -2.78 -27.27
N ILE A 779 -19.13 -1.56 -27.09
CA ILE A 779 -19.56 -1.06 -25.79
C ILE A 779 -21.01 -0.58 -25.89
N PHE A 780 -21.85 -1.00 -24.95
CA PHE A 780 -23.27 -0.68 -24.92
C PHE A 780 -23.68 -0.15 -23.54
N ASP A 781 -24.20 1.06 -23.47
CA ASP A 781 -24.82 1.57 -22.24
C ASP A 781 -26.28 1.09 -22.13
N ASN A 782 -26.75 0.91 -20.90
CA ASN A 782 -28.09 0.43 -20.57
C ASN A 782 -28.53 -0.82 -21.35
N PRO A 783 -27.71 -1.89 -21.38
CA PRO A 783 -27.91 -3.02 -22.29
C PRO A 783 -29.14 -3.88 -21.97
N ALA A 784 -29.75 -3.69 -20.79
CA ALA A 784 -30.93 -4.41 -20.32
C ALA A 784 -32.12 -4.38 -21.28
N GLY A 785 -32.34 -3.24 -21.94
CA GLY A 785 -33.51 -3.01 -22.81
C GLY A 785 -33.24 -3.25 -24.29
N LEU A 786 -32.02 -3.64 -24.68
CA LEU A 786 -31.64 -3.75 -26.08
C LEU A 786 -32.23 -5.01 -26.72
N ALA A 787 -32.70 -4.88 -27.96
CA ALA A 787 -33.21 -5.98 -28.77
C ALA A 787 -33.01 -5.71 -30.26
N GLY A 788 -32.72 -6.76 -31.03
CA GLY A 788 -32.44 -6.68 -32.46
C GLY A 788 -31.10 -6.01 -32.77
N ILE A 789 -30.97 -5.45 -33.98
CA ILE A 789 -29.74 -4.76 -34.39
C ILE A 789 -29.74 -3.34 -33.80
N VAL A 790 -28.74 -3.03 -32.98
CA VAL A 790 -28.56 -1.75 -32.28
C VAL A 790 -27.21 -1.14 -32.64
N ASN A 791 -27.07 0.16 -32.41
CA ASN A 791 -25.76 0.83 -32.52
C ASN A 791 -25.05 0.74 -31.16
N PRO A 792 -23.74 0.43 -31.13
CA PRO A 792 -22.97 0.50 -29.90
C PRO A 792 -22.78 1.98 -29.47
N THR A 793 -22.69 2.21 -28.15
CA THR A 793 -22.26 3.50 -27.59
C THR A 793 -20.85 3.83 -28.08
N ALA A 794 -19.95 2.84 -28.01
CA ALA A 794 -18.59 2.97 -28.47
C ALA A 794 -18.10 1.68 -29.15
N HIS A 795 -17.18 1.86 -30.09
CA HIS A 795 -16.57 0.77 -30.83
C HIS A 795 -15.07 1.04 -30.97
N LEU A 796 -14.27 0.33 -30.18
CA LEU A 796 -12.82 0.42 -30.19
C LEU A 796 -12.27 -0.54 -31.26
N THR A 797 -11.77 0.01 -32.36
CA THR A 797 -11.43 -0.74 -33.58
C THR A 797 -10.39 0.00 -34.44
N GLY A 798 -9.88 -0.67 -35.47
CA GLY A 798 -8.93 -0.11 -36.43
C GLY A 798 -7.47 -0.37 -36.09
N ASP A 799 -6.59 -0.10 -37.06
CA ASP A 799 -5.21 -0.58 -37.04
C ASP A 799 -4.36 -0.08 -35.87
N LEU A 800 -4.68 1.09 -35.29
CA LEU A 800 -3.90 1.64 -34.16
C LEU A 800 -4.13 0.83 -32.89
N THR A 801 -5.29 0.19 -32.74
CA THR A 801 -5.57 -0.70 -31.60
C THR A 801 -4.65 -1.91 -31.58
N GLY A 802 -4.12 -2.33 -32.74
CA GLY A 802 -3.25 -3.49 -32.88
C GLY A 802 -3.92 -4.84 -32.61
N PHE A 803 -5.25 -4.88 -32.56
CA PHE A 803 -6.02 -6.10 -32.33
C PHE A 803 -5.89 -7.12 -33.48
N GLN A 804 -5.79 -8.39 -33.14
CA GLN A 804 -5.74 -9.51 -34.07
C GLN A 804 -6.84 -10.53 -33.82
N ARG A 805 -6.92 -11.10 -32.62
CA ARG A 805 -8.02 -12.00 -32.25
C ARG A 805 -8.36 -11.95 -30.76
N LEU A 806 -9.35 -11.13 -30.44
CA LEU A 806 -9.75 -10.89 -29.05
C LEU A 806 -10.47 -12.09 -28.46
N MET A 807 -10.30 -12.38 -27.17
CA MET A 807 -11.07 -13.45 -26.51
C MET A 807 -11.88 -12.96 -25.34
N ASP A 808 -11.34 -12.04 -24.54
CA ASP A 808 -11.99 -11.58 -23.33
C ASP A 808 -11.72 -10.10 -23.07
N VAL A 809 -12.58 -9.52 -22.24
CA VAL A 809 -12.45 -8.16 -21.72
C VAL A 809 -12.73 -8.16 -20.24
N ASP A 810 -12.00 -7.35 -19.51
CA ASP A 810 -12.24 -7.08 -18.10
C ASP A 810 -11.89 -5.62 -17.78
N ILE A 811 -12.29 -5.12 -16.62
CA ILE A 811 -12.08 -3.73 -16.24
C ILE A 811 -11.38 -3.63 -14.88
N ASP A 812 -10.40 -2.74 -14.79
CA ASP A 812 -9.94 -2.19 -13.53
C ASP A 812 -10.85 -1.00 -13.19
N LEU A 813 -11.87 -1.25 -12.36
CA LEU A 813 -12.84 -0.22 -11.96
C LEU A 813 -12.18 0.92 -11.17
N ALA A 814 -11.16 0.61 -10.35
CA ALA A 814 -10.48 1.58 -9.50
C ALA A 814 -9.72 2.62 -10.33
N ARG A 815 -9.10 2.19 -11.44
CA ARG A 815 -8.28 3.06 -12.30
C ARG A 815 -8.92 3.42 -13.63
N ASP A 816 -10.17 3.02 -13.85
CA ASP A 816 -10.96 3.19 -15.08
C ASP A 816 -10.23 2.70 -16.35
N ARG A 817 -9.72 1.45 -16.30
CA ARG A 817 -8.96 0.85 -17.41
C ARG A 817 -9.64 -0.39 -17.96
N LEU A 818 -9.70 -0.49 -19.29
CA LEU A 818 -10.19 -1.65 -20.01
C LEU A 818 -9.02 -2.54 -20.40
N LEU A 819 -9.08 -3.80 -19.99
CA LEU A 819 -8.15 -4.85 -20.39
C LEU A 819 -8.79 -5.72 -21.46
N VAL A 820 -7.98 -6.14 -22.43
CA VAL A 820 -8.43 -6.92 -23.58
C VAL A 820 -7.41 -8.00 -23.89
N SER A 821 -7.81 -9.27 -23.84
CA SER A 821 -6.94 -10.39 -24.21
C SER A 821 -6.94 -10.60 -25.72
N ASP A 822 -5.76 -10.80 -26.29
CA ASP A 822 -5.57 -11.08 -27.72
C ASP A 822 -4.76 -12.37 -27.90
N VAL A 823 -5.48 -13.43 -28.25
CA VAL A 823 -4.92 -14.80 -28.33
C VAL A 823 -3.94 -14.91 -29.49
N GLU A 824 -4.23 -14.29 -30.64
CA GLU A 824 -3.39 -14.40 -31.83
C GLU A 824 -2.11 -13.58 -31.68
N ARG A 825 -2.23 -12.41 -31.04
CA ARG A 825 -1.08 -11.56 -30.76
C ARG A 825 -0.25 -12.06 -29.56
N GLN A 826 -0.79 -12.94 -28.72
CA GLN A 826 -0.21 -13.34 -27.43
C GLN A 826 0.04 -12.12 -26.52
N SER A 827 -1.00 -11.30 -26.33
CA SER A 827 -0.88 -10.07 -25.55
C SER A 827 -2.13 -9.73 -24.75
N VAL A 828 -1.96 -8.91 -23.71
CA VAL A 828 -3.07 -8.20 -23.04
C VAL A 828 -2.91 -6.70 -23.29
N ALA A 829 -3.91 -6.08 -23.93
CA ALA A 829 -3.93 -4.65 -24.24
C ALA A 829 -4.72 -3.87 -23.17
N ILE A 830 -4.19 -2.74 -22.73
CA ILE A 830 -4.75 -1.90 -21.67
C ILE A 830 -5.09 -0.53 -22.24
N PHE A 831 -6.33 -0.08 -22.06
CA PHE A 831 -6.82 1.23 -22.48
C PHE A 831 -7.33 2.03 -21.29
N GLN A 832 -7.05 3.34 -21.27
CA GLN A 832 -7.52 4.25 -20.21
C GLN A 832 -8.91 4.82 -20.51
N ASN A 833 -9.54 5.37 -19.47
CA ASN A 833 -10.82 6.07 -19.54
C ASN A 833 -11.94 5.21 -20.12
N ALA A 834 -12.00 3.94 -19.68
CA ALA A 834 -12.94 2.94 -20.19
C ALA A 834 -14.40 3.41 -20.06
N SER A 835 -14.73 4.09 -18.98
CA SER A 835 -16.05 4.66 -18.70
C SER A 835 -16.43 5.79 -19.66
N ALA A 836 -15.46 6.54 -20.19
CA ALA A 836 -15.68 7.71 -21.04
C ALA A 836 -15.68 7.41 -22.55
N MET A 837 -15.36 6.19 -22.98
CA MET A 837 -15.31 5.84 -24.40
C MET A 837 -16.65 6.08 -25.10
N ALA A 838 -16.65 6.75 -26.25
CA ALA A 838 -17.84 7.05 -27.03
C ALA A 838 -17.51 7.12 -28.53
N GLY A 839 -18.42 6.64 -29.37
CA GLY A 839 -18.26 6.64 -30.82
C GLY A 839 -17.25 5.59 -31.34
N ILE A 840 -16.82 5.74 -32.59
CA ILE A 840 -15.81 4.86 -33.19
C ILE A 840 -14.42 5.38 -32.80
N LEU A 841 -13.65 4.55 -32.09
CA LEU A 841 -12.34 4.90 -31.55
C LEU A 841 -11.28 4.04 -32.23
N ASN A 842 -10.24 4.67 -32.78
CA ASN A 842 -9.04 4.01 -33.29
C ASN A 842 -7.83 4.63 -32.60
N VAL A 843 -7.53 4.13 -31.41
CA VAL A 843 -6.45 4.63 -30.55
C VAL A 843 -5.51 3.48 -30.20
N PRO A 844 -4.20 3.73 -30.03
CA PRO A 844 -3.31 2.72 -29.49
C PRO A 844 -3.67 2.40 -28.03
N PRO A 845 -3.37 1.18 -27.57
CA PRO A 845 -3.48 0.89 -26.14
C PRO A 845 -2.53 1.81 -25.37
N PHE A 846 -2.96 2.23 -24.18
CA PHE A 846 -2.12 2.97 -23.25
C PHE A 846 -0.87 2.16 -22.90
N ARG A 847 -1.05 0.86 -22.67
CA ARG A 847 0.01 -0.10 -22.40
C ARG A 847 -0.36 -1.47 -22.95
N ARG A 848 0.65 -2.32 -23.19
CA ARG A 848 0.44 -3.69 -23.67
C ARG A 848 1.45 -4.63 -23.02
N LEU A 849 0.94 -5.70 -22.43
CA LEU A 849 1.74 -6.83 -21.95
C LEU A 849 1.92 -7.81 -23.11
N GLU A 850 3.15 -7.96 -23.59
CA GLU A 850 3.55 -8.83 -24.69
C GLU A 850 5.04 -9.21 -24.64
N GLY A 851 5.37 -10.41 -25.09
CA GLY A 851 6.75 -10.87 -25.21
C GLY A 851 6.99 -12.18 -24.46
N ALA A 852 8.15 -12.81 -24.71
CA ALA A 852 8.42 -14.17 -24.28
C ALA A 852 8.52 -14.34 -22.75
N ALA A 853 8.96 -13.32 -22.02
CA ALA A 853 9.12 -13.41 -20.57
C ALA A 853 7.77 -13.34 -19.85
N THR A 854 6.74 -12.75 -20.48
CA THR A 854 5.40 -12.64 -19.91
C THR A 854 4.76 -14.00 -19.60
N GLY A 855 5.17 -15.08 -20.27
CA GLY A 855 4.51 -16.37 -20.14
C GLY A 855 3.11 -16.40 -20.76
N LEU A 856 2.71 -15.37 -21.51
CA LEU A 856 1.44 -15.40 -22.25
C LEU A 856 1.53 -16.41 -23.39
N ASP A 857 0.64 -17.39 -23.39
CA ASP A 857 0.55 -18.41 -24.45
C ASP A 857 -0.91 -18.78 -24.74
N GLY A 858 -1.48 -18.08 -25.72
CA GLY A 858 -2.90 -18.09 -26.00
C GLY A 858 -3.73 -17.49 -24.87
N PRO A 859 -3.49 -16.23 -24.46
CA PRO A 859 -4.22 -15.59 -23.38
C PRO A 859 -5.71 -15.45 -23.75
N ALA A 860 -6.55 -16.25 -23.11
CA ALA A 860 -7.97 -16.37 -23.37
C ALA A 860 -8.77 -15.53 -22.36
N GLY A 861 -8.88 -16.00 -21.12
CA GLY A 861 -9.69 -15.38 -20.07
C GLY A 861 -8.89 -14.38 -19.26
N LEU A 862 -9.56 -13.35 -18.77
CA LEU A 862 -9.02 -12.34 -17.86
C LEU A 862 -9.81 -12.34 -16.57
N LEU A 863 -9.11 -12.09 -15.45
CA LEU A 863 -9.73 -11.68 -14.20
C LEU A 863 -8.85 -10.61 -13.57
N VAL A 864 -9.45 -9.44 -13.35
CA VAL A 864 -8.83 -8.29 -12.70
C VAL A 864 -9.33 -8.24 -11.27
N ASP A 865 -8.41 -8.46 -10.36
CA ASP A 865 -8.53 -7.95 -9.01
C ASP A 865 -8.05 -6.49 -9.02
N PRO A 866 -8.93 -5.51 -8.74
CA PRO A 866 -8.52 -4.11 -8.64
C PRO A 866 -7.52 -3.87 -7.48
N GLY A 867 -7.38 -4.85 -6.59
CA GLY A 867 -6.77 -4.75 -5.28
C GLY A 867 -7.76 -4.12 -4.33
N ILE A 868 -7.67 -4.46 -3.05
CA ILE A 868 -8.23 -3.59 -2.03
C ILE A 868 -7.33 -2.34 -2.02
N PRO A 869 -7.85 -1.14 -2.34
CA PRO A 869 -7.05 0.08 -2.38
C PRO A 869 -6.33 0.35 -1.06
#